data_AF-A0A523MW08-F1
#
_entry.id   AF-A0A523MW08-F1
#
_cell.length_a   1.000
_cell.length_b   1.000
_cell.length_c   1.000
_cell.angle_alpha   90.00
_cell.angle_beta   90.00
_cell.angle_gamma   90.00
#
_symmetry.space_group_name_H-M   'P 1'
#
loop_
_entity.id
_entity.type
_entity.pdbx_description
1 polymer ?
#
loop_
_entity_poly.entity_id
_entity_poly.type
_entity_poly.pdbx_seq_one_letter_code
_entity_poly.pdbx_strand_id
1 'polypeptide(L)'
;MTDESNQEEPKPEFKEGEFDEHTSYSFFYFLMSGALLFVTLWAFWDDEYGRRGYKEFQDVYFKEQYVRAENEYKELTQKIQAKEQEIVSGIASEEQRLEANDEYEELAETAWEAQIHLDEVTGDRKFAKSRLDEYYYYYKKAMHEGKNFEVQLAKVHNTEQEIEEYNPVIVELTRKRDETEEKLLKFKAKKENLEKELAILVSDKPIIEGKMNYYKPYPFFWRAAEILQTVIPSYGKNNFQEITYKVDRCQTCHIAYDDPYYENHEQPLKTHPDVDLYIKNHDPLVTGCTWCHKGQGTATAPTEDAHGSHHEGDQSTGINEPILLGNFMQANCRNCHAPQVELEGAPLLSKGKKLFIKMGCHGCHLVEGYQEERKVGPSLLRIASKVDPSWLVRWVKKPKNYLPKTRMPHFGLSDEHTLAISAYIWDVSEKDYKVAETYEGGDPAKGKKLFETVGCQACHKVQGNGELFGPNLTRIGNKVNPDWLVSWIKNPEEYNSNSIMPNLRLTLEQASDISAYLLQFDRKRPQTGVEEKLNDPELIKLGKTLVRGRGCFSCHDIKGMEKEGRIAPELTAFGNKQVRELEFGDSHIPLTWEAWTRTKLKKPDSYATERILDKMPDFELAPDEVEILLVLLKGFNGIKIPPQYQKNYSEKELTIERGRRLITRYNCRGCHVVERTGGHIQEFLSSKTQYPPPLELGNYHVGERLKGSWLFSFLKKPTPVRTWMKVRMPTFSFTDKEVRDFTAYFEALSPNEIKYEAEVHLKKNKDSIQIGVQIINYMDCGKCHDDGAKGIDFSIAAQRLKQGWIPKWMKDTRGMIPWTRMPNHWRKAGDKYVIPAKFSDLEDLEDGNVDSHIKHIGDMILSYNTAEDIDFEATLGGGDSDEEDESDEDEEEEEDEDE
;
A
#
# COMPACT_ATOMS: atom_id res chain seq x y z
N MET A 1 -119.64 0.71 -16.82
CA MET A 1 -118.21 0.59 -17.15
C MET A 1 -117.51 0.38 -15.82
N THR A 2 -117.43 -0.87 -15.34
CA THR A 2 -116.32 -1.83 -15.60
C THR A 2 -115.00 -1.23 -15.09
N ASP A 3 -114.20 -1.82 -14.21
CA ASP A 3 -113.93 -3.26 -14.03
C ASP A 3 -113.22 -3.54 -12.70
N GLU A 4 -113.40 -4.78 -12.26
CA GLU A 4 -112.43 -5.71 -11.67
C GLU A 4 -111.68 -5.37 -10.37
N SER A 5 -112.09 -6.12 -9.35
CA SER A 5 -111.30 -6.58 -8.22
C SER A 5 -109.98 -7.21 -8.68
N ASN A 6 -108.86 -6.60 -8.29
CA ASN A 6 -107.52 -7.14 -8.50
C ASN A 6 -107.30 -8.35 -7.56
N GLN A 7 -107.29 -9.55 -8.14
CA GLN A 7 -106.92 -10.79 -7.45
C GLN A 7 -105.39 -10.82 -7.25
N GLU A 8 -104.93 -11.13 -6.03
CA GLU A 8 -103.52 -11.46 -5.77
C GLU A 8 -103.17 -12.79 -6.46
N GLU A 9 -102.27 -12.76 -7.44
CA GLU A 9 -101.66 -13.96 -8.00
C GLU A 9 -100.60 -14.55 -7.05
N PRO A 10 -100.51 -15.89 -6.93
CA PRO A 10 -99.52 -16.55 -6.06
C PRO A 10 -98.12 -16.50 -6.68
N LYS A 11 -97.09 -16.27 -5.85
CA LYS A 11 -95.68 -16.32 -6.27
C LYS A 11 -95.32 -17.72 -6.78
N PRO A 12 -94.62 -17.86 -7.92
CA PRO A 12 -94.24 -19.16 -8.45
C PRO A 12 -93.15 -19.83 -7.58
N GLU A 13 -93.28 -21.14 -7.38
CA GLU A 13 -92.19 -22.00 -6.88
C GLU A 13 -91.17 -22.21 -8.01
N PHE A 14 -89.94 -21.72 -7.82
CA PHE A 14 -88.83 -21.94 -8.76
C PHE A 14 -88.25 -23.35 -8.62
N LYS A 15 -87.93 -23.99 -9.75
CA LYS A 15 -87.27 -25.30 -9.79
C LYS A 15 -85.77 -25.19 -9.54
N GLU A 16 -85.20 -26.21 -8.90
CA GLU A 16 -83.76 -26.33 -8.65
C GLU A 16 -82.97 -26.22 -9.97
N GLY A 17 -82.24 -25.11 -10.15
CA GLY A 17 -81.47 -24.79 -11.35
C GLY A 17 -81.91 -23.53 -12.13
N GLU A 18 -83.03 -22.90 -11.78
CA GLU A 18 -83.40 -21.58 -12.32
C GLU A 18 -82.86 -20.46 -11.41
N PHE A 19 -82.12 -19.51 -11.99
CA PHE A 19 -81.59 -18.35 -11.26
C PHE A 19 -82.73 -17.40 -10.89
N ASP A 20 -82.94 -17.20 -9.60
CA ASP A 20 -83.85 -16.18 -9.09
C ASP A 20 -83.30 -14.78 -9.39
N GLU A 21 -83.88 -14.08 -10.36
CA GLU A 21 -83.54 -12.69 -10.73
C GLU A 21 -83.83 -11.69 -9.59
N HIS A 22 -84.47 -12.11 -8.49
CA HIS A 22 -84.69 -11.28 -7.30
C HIS A 22 -83.60 -11.44 -6.22
N THR A 23 -82.60 -12.31 -6.42
CA THR A 23 -81.48 -12.44 -5.48
C THR A 23 -80.51 -11.27 -5.63
N SER A 24 -80.59 -10.29 -4.71
CA SER A 24 -79.69 -9.14 -4.69
C SER A 24 -78.29 -9.52 -4.19
N TYR A 25 -77.31 -9.55 -5.11
CA TYR A 25 -75.89 -9.70 -4.78
C TYR A 25 -75.25 -8.41 -4.25
N SER A 26 -76.01 -7.33 -4.08
CA SER A 26 -75.49 -6.02 -3.65
C SER A 26 -74.74 -6.11 -2.32
N PHE A 27 -75.22 -6.93 -1.39
CA PHE A 27 -74.53 -7.17 -0.11
C PHE A 27 -73.22 -7.94 -0.29
N PHE A 28 -73.21 -8.96 -1.16
CA PHE A 28 -71.99 -9.71 -1.49
C PHE A 28 -70.96 -8.84 -2.21
N TYR A 29 -71.38 -7.99 -3.16
CA TYR A 29 -70.51 -7.04 -3.84
C TYR A 29 -69.95 -5.98 -2.88
N PHE A 30 -70.77 -5.50 -1.94
CA PHE A 30 -70.32 -4.60 -0.86
C PHE A 30 -69.27 -5.28 0.03
N LEU A 31 -69.49 -6.53 0.46
CA LEU A 31 -68.52 -7.29 1.25
C LEU A 31 -67.22 -7.53 0.48
N MET A 32 -67.29 -7.93 -0.79
CA MET A 32 -66.11 -8.16 -1.63
C MET A 32 -65.35 -6.86 -1.89
N SER A 33 -66.05 -5.76 -2.16
CA SER A 33 -65.44 -4.43 -2.32
C SER A 33 -64.79 -3.95 -1.03
N GLY A 34 -65.43 -4.18 0.12
CA GLY A 34 -64.89 -3.88 1.44
C GLY A 34 -63.65 -4.72 1.77
N ALA A 35 -63.67 -6.01 1.46
CA ALA A 35 -62.51 -6.89 1.63
C ALA A 35 -61.34 -6.47 0.72
N LEU A 36 -61.61 -6.13 -0.54
CA LEU A 36 -60.60 -5.63 -1.48
C LEU A 36 -60.00 -4.30 -1.00
N LEU A 37 -60.85 -3.38 -0.51
CA LEU A 37 -60.39 -2.13 0.08
C LEU A 37 -59.52 -2.38 1.32
N PHE A 38 -59.94 -3.27 2.21
CA PHE A 38 -59.16 -3.62 3.40
C PHE A 38 -57.80 -4.22 3.02
N VAL A 39 -57.75 -5.19 2.11
CA VAL A 39 -56.49 -5.78 1.63
C VAL A 39 -55.61 -4.74 0.95
N THR A 40 -56.19 -3.81 0.20
CA THR A 40 -55.46 -2.71 -0.44
C THR A 40 -54.87 -1.78 0.61
N LEU A 41 -55.65 -1.34 1.59
CA LEU A 41 -55.18 -0.48 2.69
C LEU A 41 -54.12 -1.18 3.55
N TRP A 42 -54.31 -2.47 3.82
CA TRP A 42 -53.33 -3.29 4.52
C TRP A 42 -52.05 -3.44 3.72
N ALA A 43 -52.11 -3.66 2.41
CA ALA A 43 -50.92 -3.75 1.56
C ALA A 43 -50.15 -2.42 1.50
N PHE A 44 -50.84 -1.28 1.47
CA PHE A 44 -50.19 0.04 1.58
C PHE A 44 -49.54 0.24 2.97
N TRP A 45 -50.25 -0.14 4.04
CA TRP A 45 -49.72 -0.05 5.40
C TRP A 45 -48.51 -0.97 5.60
N ASP A 46 -48.58 -2.20 5.09
CA ASP A 46 -47.48 -3.18 5.14
C ASP A 46 -46.28 -2.75 4.28
N ASP A 47 -46.49 -2.18 3.08
CA ASP A 47 -45.39 -1.63 2.27
C ASP A 47 -44.71 -0.41 2.91
N GLU A 48 -45.47 0.39 3.66
CA GLU A 48 -44.97 1.60 4.32
C GLU A 48 -44.27 1.31 5.65
N TYR A 49 -44.82 0.42 6.49
CA TYR A 49 -44.37 0.23 7.87
C TYR A 49 -43.90 -1.19 8.21
N GLY A 50 -44.19 -2.19 7.37
CA GLY A 50 -43.87 -3.60 7.65
C GLY A 50 -42.72 -4.12 6.81
N ARG A 51 -42.99 -4.35 5.52
CA ARG A 51 -42.11 -5.08 4.59
C ARG A 51 -40.83 -4.32 4.24
N ARG A 52 -40.79 -2.99 4.34
CA ARG A 52 -39.64 -2.16 3.91
C ARG A 52 -38.95 -1.46 5.08
N GLY A 53 -38.28 -2.24 5.93
CA GLY A 53 -37.63 -1.73 7.15
C GLY A 53 -36.64 -0.58 6.95
N TYR A 54 -36.06 -0.42 5.75
CA TYR A 54 -35.14 0.69 5.45
C TYR A 54 -35.79 2.09 5.54
N LYS A 55 -37.11 2.20 5.38
CA LYS A 55 -37.83 3.48 5.44
C LYS A 55 -37.71 4.10 6.84
N GLU A 56 -37.77 3.28 7.88
CA GLU A 56 -37.61 3.72 9.28
C GLU A 56 -36.20 4.27 9.51
N PHE A 57 -35.16 3.60 9.02
CA PHE A 57 -33.78 4.03 9.18
C PHE A 57 -33.52 5.39 8.50
N GLN A 58 -34.05 5.59 7.29
CA GLN A 58 -33.92 6.87 6.60
C GLN A 58 -34.72 7.99 7.28
N ASP A 59 -35.92 7.69 7.80
CA ASP A 59 -36.72 8.67 8.55
C ASP A 59 -36.00 9.17 9.81
N VAL A 60 -35.37 8.26 10.56
CA VAL A 60 -34.51 8.62 11.72
C VAL A 60 -33.34 9.50 11.27
N TYR A 61 -32.62 9.09 10.23
CA TYR A 61 -31.50 9.87 9.69
C TYR A 61 -31.93 11.28 9.26
N PHE A 62 -33.02 11.42 8.49
CA PHE A 62 -33.48 12.73 8.02
C PHE A 62 -33.94 13.65 9.14
N LYS A 63 -34.61 13.11 10.17
CA LYS A 63 -34.98 13.86 11.38
C LYS A 63 -33.76 14.45 12.06
N GLU A 64 -32.73 13.65 12.28
CA GLU A 64 -31.50 14.08 12.95
C GLU A 64 -30.72 15.11 12.13
N GLN A 65 -30.60 14.90 10.81
CA GLN A 65 -29.96 15.86 9.91
C GLN A 65 -30.69 17.21 9.90
N TYR A 66 -32.03 17.20 9.92
CA TYR A 66 -32.81 18.42 10.05
C TYR A 66 -32.52 19.15 11.37
N VAL A 67 -32.54 18.45 12.50
CA VAL A 67 -32.27 19.04 13.82
C VAL A 67 -30.86 19.63 13.88
N ARG A 68 -29.87 18.95 13.29
CA ARG A 68 -28.50 19.46 13.18
C ARG A 68 -28.44 20.74 12.36
N ALA A 69 -29.01 20.73 11.16
CA ALA A 69 -29.05 21.91 10.29
C ALA A 69 -29.82 23.08 10.95
N GLU A 70 -30.88 22.79 11.71
CA GLU A 70 -31.62 23.79 12.48
C GLU A 70 -30.76 24.42 13.59
N ASN A 71 -29.99 23.61 14.32
CA ASN A 71 -29.10 24.11 15.36
C ASN A 71 -27.95 24.94 14.76
N GLU A 72 -27.32 24.47 13.68
CA GLU A 72 -26.31 25.22 12.93
C GLU A 72 -26.87 26.57 12.44
N TYR A 73 -28.11 26.59 11.93
CA TYR A 73 -28.78 27.81 11.49
C TYR A 73 -29.04 28.77 12.64
N LYS A 74 -29.49 28.27 13.81
CA LYS A 74 -29.71 29.08 15.02
C LYS A 74 -28.40 29.70 15.52
N GLU A 75 -27.34 28.91 15.63
CA GLU A 75 -26.02 29.38 16.06
C GLU A 75 -25.44 30.42 15.09
N LEU A 76 -25.50 30.14 13.79
CA LEU A 76 -25.04 31.09 12.78
C LEU A 76 -25.87 32.37 12.82
N THR A 77 -27.20 32.28 12.95
CA THR A 77 -28.07 33.46 13.04
C THR A 77 -27.73 34.32 14.26
N GLN A 78 -27.42 33.72 15.41
CA GLN A 78 -26.97 34.47 16.60
C GLN A 78 -25.61 35.17 16.37
N LYS A 79 -24.65 34.46 15.75
CA LYS A 79 -23.33 35.03 15.39
C LYS A 79 -23.46 36.19 14.40
N ILE A 80 -24.31 36.04 13.39
CA ILE A 80 -24.64 37.08 12.42
C ILE A 80 -25.24 38.27 13.17
N GLN A 81 -26.30 38.07 13.95
CA GLN A 81 -27.02 39.16 14.63
C GLN A 81 -26.12 39.99 15.57
N ALA A 82 -25.15 39.36 16.24
CA ALA A 82 -24.20 40.03 17.12
C ALA A 82 -23.22 40.96 16.39
N LYS A 83 -22.76 40.59 15.19
CA LYS A 83 -21.78 41.35 14.40
C LYS A 83 -22.40 42.22 13.31
N GLU A 84 -23.57 41.83 12.80
CA GLU A 84 -24.27 42.52 11.71
C GLU A 84 -24.65 43.94 12.13
N GLN A 85 -25.16 44.15 13.35
CA GLN A 85 -25.47 45.50 13.83
C GLN A 85 -24.23 46.40 13.94
N GLU A 86 -23.09 45.85 14.36
CA GLU A 86 -21.82 46.58 14.44
C GLU A 86 -21.31 46.95 13.04
N ILE A 87 -21.30 46.00 12.11
CA ILE A 87 -20.83 46.24 10.73
C ILE A 87 -21.77 47.19 9.98
N VAL A 88 -23.09 47.01 10.08
CA VAL A 88 -24.09 47.89 9.44
C VAL A 88 -24.02 49.30 9.99
N SER A 89 -23.85 49.47 11.31
CA SER A 89 -23.66 50.81 11.90
C SER A 89 -22.31 51.43 11.51
N GLY A 90 -21.26 50.60 11.36
CA GLY A 90 -19.95 51.02 10.83
C GLY A 90 -20.04 51.48 9.36
N ILE A 91 -20.77 50.75 8.52
CA ILE A 91 -21.04 51.13 7.12
C ILE A 91 -21.80 52.46 7.08
N ALA A 92 -22.89 52.60 7.84
CA ALA A 92 -23.70 53.83 7.86
C ALA A 92 -22.91 55.05 8.36
N SER A 93 -22.05 54.87 9.37
CA SER A 93 -21.15 55.92 9.88
C SER A 93 -20.11 56.32 8.84
N GLU A 94 -19.52 55.34 8.15
CA GLU A 94 -18.56 55.58 7.09
C GLU A 94 -19.21 56.24 5.86
N GLU A 95 -20.44 55.86 5.52
CA GLU A 95 -21.24 56.46 4.46
C GLU A 95 -21.55 57.93 4.75
N GLN A 96 -21.99 58.26 5.98
CA GLN A 96 -22.14 59.65 6.41
C GLN A 96 -20.82 60.44 6.36
N ARG A 97 -19.68 59.81 6.69
CA ARG A 97 -18.36 60.43 6.59
C ARG A 97 -17.98 60.73 5.13
N LEU A 98 -18.34 59.84 4.22
CA LEU A 98 -18.07 59.97 2.79
C LEU A 98 -18.98 61.04 2.17
N GLU A 99 -20.27 61.04 2.48
CA GLU A 99 -21.24 62.06 2.02
C GLU A 99 -20.92 63.46 2.54
N ALA A 100 -20.28 63.61 3.70
CA ALA A 100 -19.85 64.89 4.23
C ALA A 100 -18.48 65.38 3.70
N ASN A 101 -17.88 64.66 2.75
CA ASN A 101 -16.59 65.00 2.17
C ASN A 101 -16.75 65.49 0.73
N ASP A 102 -16.61 66.81 0.54
CA ASP A 102 -16.71 67.48 -0.76
C ASP A 102 -15.81 66.87 -1.85
N GLU A 103 -14.59 66.41 -1.50
CA GLU A 103 -13.66 65.79 -2.44
C GLU A 103 -14.12 64.38 -2.87
N TYR A 104 -14.79 63.65 -1.97
CA TYR A 104 -15.40 62.36 -2.32
C TYR A 104 -16.63 62.55 -3.19
N GLU A 105 -17.50 63.52 -2.90
CA GLU A 105 -18.71 63.81 -3.67
C GLU A 105 -18.36 64.20 -5.11
N GLU A 106 -17.38 65.09 -5.30
CA GLU A 106 -16.89 65.49 -6.63
C GLU A 106 -16.28 64.31 -7.40
N LEU A 107 -15.47 63.47 -6.75
CA LEU A 107 -14.91 62.27 -7.37
C LEU A 107 -15.98 61.21 -7.68
N ALA A 108 -17.00 61.08 -6.85
CA ALA A 108 -18.11 60.14 -7.05
C ALA A 108 -18.98 60.57 -8.23
N GLU A 109 -19.30 61.86 -8.34
CA GLU A 109 -20.00 62.44 -9.48
C GLU A 109 -19.19 62.26 -10.77
N THR A 110 -17.88 62.55 -10.73
CA THR A 110 -16.98 62.33 -11.87
C THR A 110 -16.92 60.86 -12.30
N ALA A 111 -16.85 59.93 -11.35
CA ALA A 111 -16.84 58.49 -11.64
C ALA A 111 -18.19 58.04 -12.24
N TRP A 112 -19.29 58.56 -11.72
CA TRP A 112 -20.63 58.29 -12.20
C TRP A 112 -20.84 58.81 -13.63
N GLU A 113 -20.42 60.04 -13.92
CA GLU A 113 -20.45 60.61 -15.27
C GLU A 113 -19.57 59.81 -16.26
N ALA A 114 -18.36 59.44 -15.85
CA ALA A 114 -17.48 58.61 -16.66
C ALA A 114 -18.11 57.23 -16.97
N GLN A 115 -18.82 56.65 -15.99
CA GLN A 115 -19.54 55.38 -16.16
C GLN A 115 -20.77 55.53 -17.07
N ILE A 116 -21.57 56.59 -16.92
CA ILE A 116 -22.68 56.89 -17.83
C ILE A 116 -22.18 56.96 -19.28
N HIS A 117 -21.11 57.73 -19.52
CA HIS A 117 -20.56 57.86 -20.87
C HIS A 117 -20.03 56.54 -21.43
N LEU A 118 -19.40 55.71 -20.59
CA LEU A 118 -18.99 54.37 -20.98
C LEU A 118 -20.19 53.48 -21.33
N ASP A 119 -21.26 53.53 -20.53
CA ASP A 119 -22.46 52.72 -20.72
C ASP A 119 -23.27 53.15 -21.94
N GLU A 120 -23.35 54.46 -22.22
CA GLU A 120 -23.96 55.01 -23.43
C GLU A 120 -23.26 54.47 -24.68
N VAL A 121 -21.94 54.64 -24.77
CA VAL A 121 -21.14 54.18 -25.92
C VAL A 121 -21.14 52.66 -26.04
N THR A 122 -21.10 51.94 -24.93
CA THR A 122 -21.19 50.46 -24.92
C THR A 122 -22.58 49.99 -25.34
N GLY A 123 -23.63 50.70 -24.93
CA GLY A 123 -25.01 50.50 -25.34
C GLY A 123 -25.19 50.71 -26.84
N ASP A 124 -24.66 51.79 -27.39
CA ASP A 124 -24.68 52.09 -28.82
C ASP A 124 -23.95 51.01 -29.63
N ARG A 125 -22.79 50.54 -29.16
CA ARG A 125 -22.10 49.39 -29.75
C ARG A 125 -22.96 48.11 -29.71
N LYS A 126 -23.70 47.87 -28.62
CA LYS A 126 -24.60 46.72 -28.51
C LYS A 126 -25.76 46.83 -29.49
N PHE A 127 -26.33 48.03 -29.68
CA PHE A 127 -27.34 48.27 -30.70
C PHE A 127 -26.77 48.09 -32.11
N ALA A 128 -25.53 48.52 -32.39
CA ALA A 128 -24.84 48.28 -33.66
C ALA A 128 -24.62 46.78 -33.92
N LYS A 129 -24.24 45.99 -32.92
CA LYS A 129 -24.15 44.52 -33.02
C LYS A 129 -25.50 43.87 -33.33
N SER A 130 -26.58 44.33 -32.69
CA SER A 130 -27.93 43.86 -33.00
C SER A 130 -28.33 44.15 -34.45
N ARG A 131 -27.98 45.34 -34.98
CA ARG A 131 -28.16 45.68 -36.40
C ARG A 131 -27.31 44.82 -37.32
N LEU A 132 -26.07 44.49 -36.94
CA LEU A 132 -25.20 43.59 -37.69
C LEU A 132 -25.83 42.20 -37.81
N ASP A 133 -26.36 41.64 -36.72
CA ASP A 133 -27.04 40.34 -36.74
C ASP A 133 -28.28 40.36 -37.65
N GLU A 134 -29.06 41.46 -37.60
CA GLU A 134 -30.19 41.69 -38.50
C GLU A 134 -29.73 41.71 -39.98
N TYR A 135 -28.72 42.51 -40.32
CA TYR A 135 -28.20 42.61 -41.69
C TYR A 135 -27.57 41.30 -42.17
N TYR A 136 -26.90 40.57 -41.28
CA TYR A 136 -26.31 39.27 -41.58
C TYR A 136 -27.38 38.22 -41.86
N TYR A 137 -28.48 38.21 -41.08
CA TYR A 137 -29.65 37.38 -41.35
C TYR A 137 -30.24 37.67 -42.74
N TYR A 138 -30.47 38.94 -43.08
CA TYR A 138 -31.02 39.32 -44.38
C TYR A 138 -30.06 39.03 -45.55
N TYR A 139 -28.75 39.16 -45.34
CA TYR A 139 -27.72 38.73 -46.29
C TYR A 139 -27.79 37.22 -46.55
N LYS A 140 -27.77 36.38 -45.51
CA LYS A 140 -27.87 34.91 -45.65
C LYS A 140 -29.19 34.47 -46.27
N LYS A 141 -30.29 35.13 -45.90
CA LYS A 141 -31.61 34.88 -46.50
C LYS A 141 -31.61 35.19 -48.00
N ALA A 142 -31.09 36.35 -48.42
CA ALA A 142 -31.02 36.71 -49.84
C ALA A 142 -30.12 35.76 -50.65
N MET A 143 -29.01 35.32 -50.06
CA MET A 143 -28.11 34.30 -50.63
C MET A 143 -28.81 32.96 -50.83
N HIS A 144 -29.59 32.48 -49.84
CA HIS A 144 -30.34 31.23 -49.95
C HIS A 144 -31.53 31.31 -50.92
N GLU A 145 -32.17 32.47 -51.05
CA GLU A 145 -33.30 32.70 -51.98
C GLU A 145 -32.87 33.05 -53.41
N GLY A 146 -31.56 33.10 -53.71
CA GLY A 146 -31.03 33.43 -55.04
C GLY A 146 -31.28 34.88 -55.49
N LYS A 147 -31.52 35.80 -54.54
CA LYS A 147 -31.76 37.23 -54.80
C LYS A 147 -30.44 38.01 -54.76
N ASN A 148 -30.40 39.21 -55.37
CA ASN A 148 -29.23 40.10 -55.25
C ASN A 148 -29.00 40.46 -53.75
N PHE A 149 -27.83 40.12 -53.24
CA PHE A 149 -27.44 40.29 -51.83
C PHE A 149 -26.37 41.37 -51.62
N GLU A 150 -25.88 42.03 -52.67
CA GLU A 150 -24.78 43.01 -52.60
C GLU A 150 -25.09 44.17 -51.65
N VAL A 151 -26.35 44.63 -51.64
CA VAL A 151 -26.81 45.70 -50.74
C VAL A 151 -26.77 45.27 -49.27
N GLN A 152 -27.13 44.02 -48.96
CA GLN A 152 -27.12 43.53 -47.58
C GLN A 152 -25.70 43.24 -47.11
N LEU A 153 -24.85 42.71 -48.00
CA LEU A 153 -23.42 42.50 -47.73
C LEU A 153 -22.69 43.82 -47.48
N ALA A 154 -23.00 44.88 -48.26
CA ALA A 154 -22.45 46.22 -48.01
C ALA A 154 -22.89 46.79 -46.65
N LYS A 155 -24.13 46.55 -46.22
CA LYS A 155 -24.62 46.94 -44.88
C LYS A 155 -23.90 46.18 -43.77
N VAL A 156 -23.63 44.88 -43.95
CA VAL A 156 -22.83 44.07 -43.02
C VAL A 156 -21.44 44.69 -42.85
N HIS A 157 -20.71 44.89 -43.95
CA HIS A 157 -19.36 45.46 -43.87
C HIS A 157 -19.31 46.88 -43.30
N ASN A 158 -20.28 47.73 -43.65
CA ASN A 158 -20.35 49.08 -43.09
C ASN A 158 -20.64 49.07 -41.57
N THR A 159 -21.49 48.15 -41.10
CA THR A 159 -21.82 48.01 -39.68
C THR A 159 -20.69 47.33 -38.90
N GLU A 160 -19.95 46.40 -39.51
CA GLU A 160 -18.71 45.84 -38.94
C GLU A 160 -17.67 46.95 -38.71
N GLN A 161 -17.50 47.85 -39.67
CA GLN A 161 -16.61 49.00 -39.55
C GLN A 161 -17.11 49.98 -38.47
N GLU A 162 -18.41 50.28 -38.43
CA GLU A 162 -19.04 51.11 -37.38
C GLU A 162 -18.78 50.52 -35.97
N ILE A 163 -18.91 49.19 -35.80
CA ILE A 163 -18.65 48.53 -34.51
C ILE A 163 -17.20 48.69 -34.07
N GLU A 164 -16.26 48.63 -35.01
CA GLU A 164 -14.82 48.74 -34.74
C GLU A 164 -14.42 50.17 -34.31
N GLU A 165 -15.12 51.18 -34.81
CA GLU A 165 -14.90 52.59 -34.43
C GLU A 165 -15.22 52.88 -32.94
N TYR A 166 -16.10 52.09 -32.30
CA TYR A 166 -16.38 52.21 -30.86
C TYR A 166 -15.24 51.69 -29.97
N ASN A 167 -14.39 50.77 -30.46
CA ASN A 167 -13.36 50.13 -29.63
C ASN A 167 -12.37 51.12 -29.00
N PRO A 168 -11.71 52.04 -29.74
CA PRO A 168 -10.80 53.02 -29.14
C PRO A 168 -11.52 53.97 -28.17
N VAL A 169 -12.79 54.28 -28.42
CA VAL A 169 -13.60 55.17 -27.56
C VAL A 169 -13.93 54.48 -26.23
N ILE A 170 -14.35 53.21 -26.27
CA ILE A 170 -14.62 52.40 -25.07
C ILE A 170 -13.35 52.23 -24.23
N VAL A 171 -12.20 51.95 -24.86
CA VAL A 171 -10.92 51.80 -24.15
C VAL A 171 -10.56 53.08 -23.40
N GLU A 172 -10.70 54.24 -24.05
CA GLU A 172 -10.38 55.52 -23.43
C GLU A 172 -11.35 55.90 -22.31
N LEU A 173 -12.66 55.68 -22.50
CA LEU A 173 -13.67 55.91 -21.46
C LEU A 173 -13.50 54.95 -20.27
N THR A 174 -13.13 53.70 -20.53
CA THR A 174 -12.81 52.72 -19.48
C THR A 174 -11.60 53.16 -18.67
N ARG A 175 -10.52 53.60 -19.33
CA ARG A 175 -9.33 54.14 -18.64
C ARG A 175 -9.68 55.33 -17.73
N LYS A 176 -10.48 56.28 -18.22
CA LYS A 176 -10.93 57.44 -17.43
C LYS A 176 -11.80 57.04 -16.24
N ARG A 177 -12.69 56.05 -16.41
CA ARG A 177 -13.51 55.51 -15.32
C ARG A 177 -12.63 54.82 -14.27
N ASP A 178 -11.73 53.94 -14.71
CA ASP A 178 -10.81 53.19 -13.83
C ASP A 178 -9.89 54.12 -13.03
N GLU A 179 -9.33 55.17 -13.66
CA GLU A 179 -8.50 56.18 -12.97
C GLU A 179 -9.25 56.97 -11.90
N THR A 180 -10.55 57.19 -12.11
CA THR A 180 -11.41 57.91 -11.17
C THR A 180 -11.88 56.96 -10.06
N GLU A 181 -12.22 55.71 -10.39
CA GLU A 181 -12.53 54.66 -9.42
C GLU A 181 -11.34 54.32 -8.51
N GLU A 182 -10.10 54.29 -9.02
CA GLU A 182 -8.91 54.02 -8.20
C GLU A 182 -8.69 55.12 -7.14
N LYS A 183 -8.97 56.38 -7.49
CA LYS A 183 -8.97 57.50 -6.54
C LYS A 183 -10.10 57.37 -5.53
N LEU A 184 -11.30 57.01 -5.98
CA LEU A 184 -12.47 56.78 -5.14
C LEU A 184 -12.22 55.63 -4.14
N LEU A 185 -11.51 54.58 -4.57
CA LEU A 185 -11.20 53.40 -3.76
C LEU A 185 -10.46 53.76 -2.48
N LYS A 186 -9.59 54.79 -2.50
CA LYS A 186 -8.88 55.27 -1.31
C LYS A 186 -9.82 55.82 -0.23
N PHE A 187 -10.98 56.35 -0.64
CA PHE A 187 -12.00 56.85 0.26
C PHE A 187 -12.96 55.73 0.71
N LYS A 188 -13.41 54.87 -0.20
CA LYS A 188 -14.39 53.80 0.09
C LYS A 188 -13.80 52.48 0.61
N ALA A 189 -12.48 52.30 0.63
CA ALA A 189 -11.85 51.04 1.02
C ALA A 189 -12.33 50.48 2.36
N LYS A 190 -12.55 51.35 3.35
CA LYS A 190 -13.07 50.93 4.66
C LYS A 190 -14.52 50.45 4.59
N LYS A 191 -15.37 51.15 3.83
CA LYS A 191 -16.77 50.74 3.55
C LYS A 191 -16.80 49.40 2.79
N GLU A 192 -16.03 49.27 1.72
CA GLU A 192 -15.96 48.03 0.93
C GLU A 192 -15.44 46.84 1.75
N ASN A 193 -14.49 47.06 2.66
CA ASN A 193 -14.01 46.01 3.55
C ASN A 193 -15.09 45.56 4.54
N LEU A 194 -15.86 46.50 5.11
CA LEU A 194 -17.01 46.20 5.98
C LEU A 194 -18.13 45.48 5.21
N GLU A 195 -18.42 45.88 3.97
CA GLU A 195 -19.39 45.20 3.09
C GLU A 195 -18.94 43.78 2.73
N LYS A 196 -17.65 43.57 2.44
CA LYS A 196 -17.07 42.23 2.23
C LYS A 196 -17.15 41.38 3.48
N GLU A 197 -16.86 41.95 4.64
CA GLU A 197 -16.99 41.26 5.92
C GLU A 197 -18.44 40.85 6.19
N LEU A 198 -19.41 41.73 5.91
CA LEU A 198 -20.84 41.43 6.00
C LEU A 198 -21.24 40.31 5.02
N ALA A 199 -20.78 40.38 3.77
CA ALA A 199 -21.08 39.38 2.74
C ALA A 199 -20.56 37.99 3.12
N ILE A 200 -19.34 37.90 3.67
CA ILE A 200 -18.76 36.66 4.19
C ILE A 200 -19.53 36.19 5.43
N LEU A 201 -19.92 37.11 6.32
CA LEU A 201 -20.66 36.78 7.54
C LEU A 201 -22.03 36.12 7.23
N VAL A 202 -22.69 36.53 6.15
CA VAL A 202 -24.04 36.02 5.79
C VAL A 202 -24.04 34.94 4.70
N SER A 203 -22.90 34.65 4.05
CA SER A 203 -22.84 33.74 2.89
C SER A 203 -23.29 32.32 3.21
N ASP A 204 -23.04 31.85 4.43
CA ASP A 204 -23.30 30.48 4.85
C ASP A 204 -24.78 30.26 5.21
N LYS A 205 -25.52 31.32 5.52
CA LYS A 205 -26.92 31.26 5.94
C LYS A 205 -27.84 30.61 4.90
N PRO A 206 -27.86 31.04 3.62
CA PRO A 206 -28.68 30.38 2.59
C PRO A 206 -28.26 28.94 2.32
N ILE A 207 -26.99 28.58 2.55
CA ILE A 207 -26.49 27.20 2.39
C ILE A 207 -27.09 26.29 3.46
N ILE A 208 -27.03 26.71 4.73
CA ILE A 208 -27.60 25.95 5.85
C ILE A 208 -29.13 25.90 5.74
N GLU A 209 -29.78 27.00 5.34
CA GLU A 209 -31.21 27.02 5.06
C GLU A 209 -31.60 26.04 3.95
N GLY A 210 -30.79 25.96 2.89
CA GLY A 210 -30.92 24.95 1.85
C GLY A 210 -30.84 23.52 2.39
N LYS A 211 -29.88 23.22 3.27
CA LYS A 211 -29.76 21.91 3.95
C LYS A 211 -30.98 21.61 4.82
N MET A 212 -31.44 22.56 5.63
CA MET A 212 -32.64 22.39 6.44
C MET A 212 -33.86 22.10 5.57
N ASN A 213 -34.06 22.88 4.50
CA ASN A 213 -35.17 22.70 3.57
C ASN A 213 -35.12 21.36 2.84
N TYR A 214 -33.92 20.84 2.57
CA TYR A 214 -33.73 19.52 1.98
C TYR A 214 -34.20 18.37 2.88
N TYR A 215 -34.00 18.48 4.20
CA TYR A 215 -34.45 17.47 5.18
C TYR A 215 -35.84 17.76 5.77
N LYS A 216 -36.47 18.87 5.38
CA LYS A 216 -37.74 19.33 5.95
C LYS A 216 -38.88 18.34 5.68
N PRO A 217 -39.77 18.09 6.67
CA PRO A 217 -40.92 17.24 6.46
C PRO A 217 -41.97 17.90 5.55
N TYR A 218 -42.49 17.13 4.60
CA TYR A 218 -43.76 17.42 3.92
C TYR A 218 -44.91 17.16 4.92
N PRO A 219 -46.15 17.66 4.72
CA PRO A 219 -47.18 17.75 5.76
C PRO A 219 -47.54 16.46 6.53
N PHE A 220 -47.11 15.28 6.09
CA PHE A 220 -47.35 14.00 6.76
C PHE A 220 -46.13 13.07 6.87
N PHE A 221 -44.99 13.38 6.24
CA PHE A 221 -43.80 12.52 6.21
C PHE A 221 -42.53 13.37 6.15
N TRP A 222 -41.44 12.87 6.74
CA TRP A 222 -40.10 13.37 6.43
C TRP A 222 -39.79 13.05 4.96
N ARG A 223 -38.66 13.53 4.44
CA ARG A 223 -38.27 13.29 3.04
C ARG A 223 -38.56 11.84 2.64
N ALA A 224 -39.18 11.66 1.46
CA ALA A 224 -39.56 10.34 0.98
C ALA A 224 -38.34 9.41 0.95
N ALA A 225 -38.47 8.23 1.55
CA ALA A 225 -37.41 7.25 1.56
C ALA A 225 -37.10 6.76 0.14
N GLU A 226 -35.82 6.73 -0.21
CA GLU A 226 -35.34 6.42 -1.57
C GLU A 226 -34.52 5.12 -1.56
N ILE A 227 -34.64 4.33 -2.63
CA ILE A 227 -33.72 3.21 -2.85
C ILE A 227 -32.46 3.77 -3.50
N LEU A 228 -31.40 3.87 -2.71
CA LEU A 228 -30.07 4.23 -3.19
C LEU A 228 -29.45 3.00 -3.83
N GLN A 229 -28.98 3.13 -5.07
CA GLN A 229 -28.39 2.01 -5.79
C GLN A 229 -27.17 2.41 -6.61
N THR A 230 -26.16 1.55 -6.58
CA THR A 230 -24.97 1.61 -7.42
C THR A 230 -24.95 0.38 -8.33
N VAL A 231 -24.68 0.58 -9.61
CA VAL A 231 -24.53 -0.53 -10.58
C VAL A 231 -23.05 -0.77 -10.79
N ILE A 232 -22.59 -1.92 -10.32
CA ILE A 232 -21.18 -2.30 -10.38
C ILE A 232 -21.02 -3.51 -11.30
N PRO A 233 -19.86 -3.68 -11.96
CA PRO A 233 -19.50 -4.94 -12.57
C PRO A 233 -19.64 -6.07 -11.55
N SER A 234 -20.39 -7.09 -11.93
CA SER A 234 -20.49 -8.34 -11.19
C SER A 234 -19.18 -9.12 -11.29
N TYR A 235 -19.11 -10.19 -10.53
CA TYR A 235 -17.93 -11.03 -10.36
C TYR A 235 -17.69 -12.02 -11.51
N GLY A 236 -18.65 -12.18 -12.41
CA GLY A 236 -18.66 -13.18 -13.47
C GLY A 236 -18.74 -12.59 -14.87
N LYS A 237 -18.56 -13.47 -15.85
CA LYS A 237 -18.87 -13.21 -17.25
C LYS A 237 -20.10 -14.00 -17.66
N ASN A 238 -20.89 -13.45 -18.58
CA ASN A 238 -21.99 -14.19 -19.21
C ASN A 238 -21.44 -15.24 -20.19
N ASN A 239 -22.34 -16.01 -20.82
CA ASN A 239 -21.98 -17.03 -21.83
C ASN A 239 -21.28 -16.45 -23.07
N PHE A 240 -21.26 -15.13 -23.24
CA PHE A 240 -20.59 -14.40 -24.32
C PHE A 240 -19.26 -13.77 -23.89
N GLN A 241 -18.75 -14.12 -22.71
CA GLN A 241 -17.52 -13.58 -22.12
C GLN A 241 -17.57 -12.08 -21.76
N GLU A 242 -18.76 -11.49 -21.70
CA GLU A 242 -18.98 -10.12 -21.28
C GLU A 242 -19.18 -10.05 -19.78
N ILE A 243 -18.71 -8.99 -19.14
CA ILE A 243 -18.88 -8.78 -17.71
C ILE A 243 -20.37 -8.56 -17.40
N THR A 244 -20.92 -9.32 -16.46
CA THR A 244 -22.27 -9.07 -15.96
C THR A 244 -22.27 -7.90 -14.98
N TYR A 245 -23.41 -7.25 -14.75
CA TYR A 245 -23.53 -6.17 -13.76
C TYR A 245 -24.39 -6.62 -12.58
N LYS A 246 -24.04 -6.15 -11.38
CA LYS A 246 -24.76 -6.35 -10.13
C LYS A 246 -25.25 -5.00 -9.62
N VAL A 247 -26.45 -4.98 -9.06
CA VAL A 247 -26.98 -3.80 -8.38
C VAL A 247 -26.67 -3.93 -6.90
N ASP A 248 -26.17 -2.86 -6.31
CA ASP A 248 -25.84 -2.72 -4.91
C ASP A 248 -26.73 -1.66 -4.28
N ARG A 249 -27.47 -2.01 -3.23
CA ARG A 249 -28.43 -1.14 -2.55
C ARG A 249 -28.13 -0.97 -1.06
N CYS A 250 -26.94 -1.37 -0.60
CA CYS A 250 -26.61 -1.35 0.82
C CYS A 250 -26.74 0.05 1.46
N GLN A 251 -26.41 1.10 0.71
CA GLN A 251 -26.56 2.50 1.13
C GLN A 251 -28.01 2.89 1.44
N THR A 252 -29.00 2.14 0.95
CA THR A 252 -30.43 2.39 1.25
C THR A 252 -30.69 2.28 2.76
N CYS A 253 -30.07 1.30 3.44
CA CYS A 253 -30.16 1.17 4.90
C CYS A 253 -28.99 1.88 5.60
N HIS A 254 -27.78 1.74 5.05
CA HIS A 254 -26.55 2.32 5.60
C HIS A 254 -26.30 3.72 5.04
N ILE A 255 -27.27 4.62 5.19
CA ILE A 255 -27.25 5.96 4.56
C ILE A 255 -26.17 6.89 5.14
N ALA A 256 -25.73 6.64 6.37
CA ALA A 256 -24.77 7.46 7.12
C ALA A 256 -23.32 6.94 7.04
N TYR A 257 -23.01 6.10 6.05
CA TYR A 257 -21.73 5.39 5.91
C TYR A 257 -20.50 6.31 5.83
N ASP A 258 -20.66 7.57 5.44
CA ASP A 258 -19.60 8.57 5.27
C ASP A 258 -19.68 9.75 6.25
N ASP A 259 -20.70 9.79 7.13
CA ASP A 259 -20.90 10.89 8.08
C ASP A 259 -20.25 10.59 9.44
N PRO A 260 -19.15 11.28 9.82
CA PRO A 260 -18.43 11.05 11.07
C PRO A 260 -19.27 11.25 12.34
N TYR A 261 -20.37 12.01 12.25
CA TYR A 261 -21.30 12.16 13.38
C TYR A 261 -21.83 10.81 13.88
N TYR A 262 -21.93 9.83 12.98
CA TYR A 262 -22.47 8.52 13.28
C TYR A 262 -21.45 7.48 13.76
N GLU A 263 -20.22 7.89 14.13
CA GLU A 263 -19.17 6.97 14.58
C GLU A 263 -19.58 6.09 15.77
N ASN A 264 -20.30 6.66 16.72
CA ASN A 264 -20.73 5.99 17.95
C ASN A 264 -22.19 5.46 17.91
N HIS A 265 -22.84 5.50 16.74
CA HIS A 265 -24.22 5.03 16.60
C HIS A 265 -24.28 3.50 16.41
N GLU A 266 -25.46 2.93 16.62
CA GLU A 266 -25.73 1.53 16.31
C GLU A 266 -25.95 1.31 14.82
N GLN A 267 -25.76 0.07 14.36
CA GLN A 267 -26.12 -0.30 12.99
C GLN A 267 -27.63 -0.15 12.80
N PRO A 268 -28.12 0.30 11.62
CA PRO A 268 -27.38 0.51 10.37
C PRO A 268 -26.84 1.93 10.16
N LEU A 269 -27.11 2.89 11.05
CA LEU A 269 -26.67 4.28 10.90
C LEU A 269 -25.20 4.49 11.24
N LYS A 270 -24.53 3.53 11.86
CA LYS A 270 -23.11 3.62 12.18
C LYS A 270 -22.26 3.91 10.92
N THR A 271 -21.40 4.93 11.00
CA THR A 271 -20.49 5.30 9.91
C THR A 271 -19.34 4.31 9.73
N HIS A 272 -18.65 4.38 8.59
CA HIS A 272 -17.51 3.51 8.31
C HIS A 272 -16.32 3.86 9.24
N PRO A 273 -15.62 2.87 9.84
CA PRO A 273 -14.38 3.15 10.56
C PRO A 273 -13.32 3.70 9.60
N ASP A 274 -12.62 4.77 9.96
CA ASP A 274 -11.59 5.39 9.10
C ASP A 274 -12.12 5.72 7.68
N VAL A 275 -13.07 6.67 7.65
CA VAL A 275 -13.74 7.14 6.42
C VAL A 275 -12.74 7.56 5.34
N ASP A 276 -11.59 8.10 5.74
CA ASP A 276 -10.54 8.53 4.82
C ASP A 276 -9.89 7.35 4.11
N LEU A 277 -9.54 6.30 4.85
CA LEU A 277 -8.89 5.13 4.26
C LEU A 277 -9.84 4.34 3.36
N TYR A 278 -11.07 4.08 3.81
CA TYR A 278 -11.96 3.16 3.12
C TYR A 278 -12.92 3.84 2.16
N ILE A 279 -13.62 4.89 2.60
CA ILE A 279 -14.68 5.52 1.79
C ILE A 279 -14.11 6.52 0.80
N LYS A 280 -13.23 7.44 1.22
CA LYS A 280 -12.65 8.44 0.29
C LYS A 280 -11.82 7.79 -0.82
N ASN A 281 -11.14 6.67 -0.53
CA ASN A 281 -10.38 5.92 -1.54
C ASN A 281 -11.23 4.92 -2.33
N HIS A 282 -12.40 4.52 -1.82
CA HIS A 282 -13.30 3.55 -2.47
C HIS A 282 -14.73 4.05 -2.35
N ASP A 283 -15.07 5.09 -3.10
CA ASP A 283 -16.41 5.67 -3.09
C ASP A 283 -17.45 4.57 -3.43
N PRO A 284 -18.37 4.22 -2.51
CA PRO A 284 -19.39 3.21 -2.76
C PRO A 284 -20.36 3.57 -3.90
N LEU A 285 -20.41 4.83 -4.34
CA LEU A 285 -21.12 5.24 -5.56
C LEU A 285 -20.44 4.74 -6.85
N VAL A 286 -19.19 4.31 -6.75
CA VAL A 286 -18.40 3.75 -7.87
C VAL A 286 -18.13 2.26 -7.64
N THR A 287 -17.72 1.88 -6.44
CA THR A 287 -17.29 0.51 -6.14
C THR A 287 -18.38 -0.37 -5.56
N GLY A 288 -19.47 0.21 -5.06
CA GLY A 288 -20.47 -0.51 -4.25
C GLY A 288 -19.90 -0.99 -2.92
N CYS A 289 -20.78 -1.46 -2.03
CA CYS A 289 -20.42 -2.03 -0.73
C CYS A 289 -20.12 -3.53 -0.83
N THR A 290 -20.81 -4.22 -1.73
CA THR A 290 -20.76 -5.68 -1.90
C THR A 290 -19.44 -6.19 -2.45
N TRP A 291 -18.64 -5.37 -3.14
CA TRP A 291 -17.26 -5.72 -3.51
C TRP A 291 -16.35 -5.98 -2.32
N CYS A 292 -16.53 -5.20 -1.25
CA CYS A 292 -15.77 -5.35 -0.01
C CYS A 292 -16.44 -6.35 0.92
N HIS A 293 -17.74 -6.19 1.15
CA HIS A 293 -18.46 -6.91 2.19
C HIS A 293 -19.21 -8.16 1.72
N LYS A 294 -19.36 -8.43 0.41
CA LYS A 294 -20.35 -9.39 -0.12
C LYS A 294 -21.78 -9.03 0.34
N GLY A 295 -22.73 -9.96 0.30
CA GLY A 295 -24.15 -9.70 0.50
C GLY A 295 -24.96 -9.67 -0.80
N GLN A 296 -26.28 -9.62 -0.63
CA GLN A 296 -27.27 -9.54 -1.71
C GLN A 296 -27.60 -8.09 -2.02
N GLY A 297 -26.73 -7.43 -2.77
CA GLY A 297 -26.88 -6.01 -3.12
C GLY A 297 -28.22 -5.63 -3.76
N THR A 298 -28.95 -6.57 -4.38
CA THR A 298 -30.27 -6.30 -4.97
C THR A 298 -31.41 -6.27 -3.96
N ALA A 299 -31.24 -6.94 -2.81
CA ALA A 299 -32.28 -7.07 -1.80
C ALA A 299 -32.23 -5.88 -0.82
N THR A 300 -33.41 -5.35 -0.49
CA THR A 300 -33.58 -4.23 0.45
C THR A 300 -34.46 -4.59 1.65
N ALA A 301 -35.10 -5.76 1.61
CA ALA A 301 -35.86 -6.32 2.70
C ALA A 301 -36.24 -7.80 2.43
N PRO A 302 -36.38 -8.61 3.49
CA PRO A 302 -35.98 -8.32 4.87
C PRO A 302 -34.45 -8.21 4.99
N THR A 303 -33.94 -7.66 6.10
CA THR A 303 -32.50 -7.36 6.28
C THR A 303 -31.62 -8.60 6.08
N GLU A 304 -32.13 -9.75 6.50
CA GLU A 304 -31.47 -11.04 6.37
C GLU A 304 -31.29 -11.47 4.90
N ASP A 305 -32.21 -11.11 4.01
CA ASP A 305 -32.05 -11.37 2.58
C ASP A 305 -30.93 -10.50 2.01
N ALA A 306 -30.89 -9.21 2.37
CA ALA A 306 -29.81 -8.30 1.98
C ALA A 306 -28.44 -8.78 2.47
N HIS A 307 -28.37 -9.34 3.68
CA HIS A 307 -27.14 -9.91 4.23
C HIS A 307 -26.85 -11.35 3.76
N GLY A 308 -27.82 -12.03 3.13
CA GLY A 308 -27.71 -13.41 2.68
C GLY A 308 -27.78 -14.48 3.79
N SER A 309 -28.37 -14.15 4.94
CA SER A 309 -28.38 -15.01 6.14
C SER A 309 -29.49 -16.08 6.17
N HIS A 310 -30.54 -15.96 5.35
CA HIS A 310 -31.64 -16.96 5.33
C HIS A 310 -31.30 -18.29 4.63
N HIS A 311 -30.21 -18.35 3.86
CA HIS A 311 -29.85 -19.50 3.04
C HIS A 311 -28.47 -20.09 3.39
N GLU A 312 -28.02 -19.99 4.65
CA GLU A 312 -26.78 -20.68 5.06
C GLU A 312 -26.88 -22.21 4.84
N GLY A 313 -28.09 -22.77 4.97
CA GLY A 313 -28.41 -24.18 4.74
C GLY A 313 -28.98 -24.55 3.36
N ASP A 314 -29.50 -23.59 2.58
CA ASP A 314 -30.01 -23.83 1.21
C ASP A 314 -29.06 -23.23 0.17
N GLN A 315 -28.04 -24.01 -0.17
CA GLN A 315 -27.05 -23.67 -1.20
C GLN A 315 -27.38 -24.33 -2.55
N SER A 316 -28.66 -24.68 -2.78
CA SER A 316 -29.10 -25.37 -3.99
C SER A 316 -29.07 -24.48 -5.24
N THR A 317 -29.02 -23.16 -5.07
CA THR A 317 -28.88 -22.19 -6.15
C THR A 317 -27.65 -21.31 -5.90
N GLY A 318 -26.83 -21.09 -6.93
CA GLY A 318 -25.62 -20.24 -6.86
C GLY A 318 -25.91 -18.74 -6.69
N ILE A 319 -26.96 -18.42 -5.94
CA ILE A 319 -27.51 -17.07 -5.77
C ILE A 319 -27.16 -16.52 -4.37
N ASN A 320 -26.80 -17.36 -3.38
CA ASN A 320 -26.49 -16.86 -2.03
C ASN A 320 -25.01 -16.46 -1.80
N GLU A 321 -24.73 -15.16 -1.65
CA GLU A 321 -23.45 -14.58 -1.23
C GLU A 321 -23.60 -13.91 0.15
N PRO A 322 -23.39 -14.63 1.27
CA PRO A 322 -23.51 -14.02 2.58
C PRO A 322 -22.46 -12.92 2.78
N ILE A 323 -22.83 -11.91 3.56
CA ILE A 323 -21.93 -10.83 3.95
C ILE A 323 -20.72 -11.40 4.72
N LEU A 324 -19.53 -10.87 4.45
CA LEU A 324 -18.30 -11.19 5.16
C LEU A 324 -18.30 -10.46 6.50
N LEU A 325 -18.09 -11.23 7.56
CA LEU A 325 -18.08 -10.72 8.93
C LEU A 325 -16.66 -10.69 9.50
N GLY A 326 -16.40 -9.71 10.37
CA GLY A 326 -15.15 -9.57 11.10
C GLY A 326 -13.92 -9.59 10.20
N ASN A 327 -12.98 -10.48 10.49
CA ASN A 327 -11.69 -10.56 9.79
C ASN A 327 -11.83 -10.90 8.29
N PHE A 328 -12.92 -11.55 7.87
CA PHE A 328 -13.11 -11.92 6.47
C PHE A 328 -13.36 -10.73 5.57
N MET A 329 -13.75 -9.56 6.09
CA MET A 329 -13.92 -8.34 5.28
C MET A 329 -12.61 -7.95 4.53
N GLN A 330 -11.44 -8.33 5.07
CA GLN A 330 -10.15 -8.08 4.43
C GLN A 330 -9.89 -8.99 3.22
N ALA A 331 -10.63 -10.09 3.04
CA ALA A 331 -10.37 -11.10 2.02
C ALA A 331 -10.47 -10.53 0.59
N ASN A 332 -11.49 -9.71 0.34
CA ASN A 332 -11.78 -9.19 -0.99
C ASN A 332 -10.87 -8.04 -1.41
N CYS A 333 -10.13 -7.40 -0.50
CA CYS A 333 -9.16 -6.36 -0.84
C CYS A 333 -8.11 -6.87 -1.86
N ARG A 334 -7.82 -8.18 -1.85
CA ARG A 334 -6.94 -8.82 -2.83
C ARG A 334 -7.42 -8.66 -4.27
N ASN A 335 -8.72 -8.58 -4.52
CA ASN A 335 -9.27 -8.58 -5.88
C ASN A 335 -8.82 -7.35 -6.69
N CYS A 336 -8.62 -6.22 -6.00
CA CYS A 336 -8.09 -4.98 -6.59
C CYS A 336 -6.62 -4.73 -6.22
N HIS A 337 -6.14 -5.26 -5.09
CA HIS A 337 -4.77 -5.06 -4.58
C HIS A 337 -3.92 -6.33 -4.64
N ALA A 338 -4.08 -7.15 -5.67
CA ALA A 338 -3.35 -8.41 -5.79
C ALA A 338 -1.82 -8.24 -5.72
N PRO A 339 -1.19 -7.28 -6.44
CA PRO A 339 0.27 -7.15 -6.48
C PRO A 339 0.91 -6.68 -5.16
N GLN A 340 0.17 -5.89 -4.37
CA GLN A 340 0.64 -5.26 -3.15
C GLN A 340 0.78 -6.28 -2.01
N VAL A 341 1.97 -6.37 -1.41
CA VAL A 341 2.25 -7.34 -0.34
C VAL A 341 1.81 -6.81 1.02
N GLU A 342 2.02 -5.51 1.26
CA GLU A 342 1.61 -4.79 2.49
C GLU A 342 0.44 -3.86 2.17
N LEU A 343 -0.75 -4.20 2.64
CA LEU A 343 -1.95 -3.41 2.43
C LEU A 343 -2.41 -2.80 3.76
N GLU A 344 -2.39 -1.46 3.80
CA GLU A 344 -2.99 -0.68 4.88
C GLU A 344 -4.50 -0.97 4.99
N GLY A 345 -5.03 -1.05 6.21
CA GLY A 345 -6.41 -1.49 6.47
C GLY A 345 -6.65 -3.01 6.36
N ALA A 346 -5.70 -3.79 5.81
CA ALA A 346 -5.84 -5.25 5.67
C ALA A 346 -4.63 -6.04 6.21
N PRO A 347 -4.30 -5.92 7.52
CA PRO A 347 -3.12 -6.55 8.10
C PRO A 347 -3.16 -8.08 8.10
N LEU A 348 -4.33 -8.71 8.26
CA LEU A 348 -4.46 -10.17 8.24
C LEU A 348 -4.29 -10.72 6.82
N LEU A 349 -4.86 -10.04 5.83
CA LEU A 349 -4.63 -10.39 4.42
C LEU A 349 -3.13 -10.31 4.09
N SER A 350 -2.47 -9.21 4.48
CA SER A 350 -1.03 -8.99 4.26
C SER A 350 -0.17 -10.07 4.93
N LYS A 351 -0.47 -10.41 6.20
CA LYS A 351 0.16 -11.54 6.90
C LYS A 351 -0.11 -12.88 6.19
N GLY A 352 -1.33 -13.08 5.69
CA GLY A 352 -1.74 -14.27 4.96
C GLY A 352 -0.93 -14.47 3.69
N LYS A 353 -0.79 -13.44 2.86
CA LYS A 353 0.03 -13.48 1.63
C LYS A 353 1.46 -13.93 1.93
N LYS A 354 2.07 -13.34 2.97
CA LYS A 354 3.44 -13.71 3.42
C LYS A 354 3.49 -15.15 3.91
N LEU A 355 2.54 -15.57 4.75
CA LEU A 355 2.50 -16.90 5.33
C LEU A 355 2.32 -17.98 4.26
N PHE A 356 1.46 -17.74 3.28
CA PHE A 356 1.22 -18.64 2.15
C PHE A 356 2.49 -18.91 1.32
N ILE A 357 3.25 -17.85 1.00
CA ILE A 357 4.56 -17.96 0.34
C ILE A 357 5.56 -18.67 1.28
N LYS A 358 5.61 -18.25 2.55
CA LYS A 358 6.55 -18.77 3.54
C LYS A 358 6.42 -20.27 3.75
N MET A 359 5.19 -20.79 3.78
CA MET A 359 4.88 -22.22 3.91
C MET A 359 4.99 -23.00 2.58
N GLY A 360 5.11 -22.31 1.45
CA GLY A 360 5.27 -22.94 0.13
C GLY A 360 3.99 -23.57 -0.40
N CYS A 361 2.81 -23.09 0.02
CA CYS A 361 1.54 -23.62 -0.45
C CYS A 361 1.41 -23.57 -1.98
N HIS A 362 1.98 -22.54 -2.63
CA HIS A 362 2.05 -22.38 -4.08
C HIS A 362 2.83 -23.49 -4.81
N GLY A 363 3.66 -24.25 -4.09
CA GLY A 363 4.47 -25.33 -4.66
C GLY A 363 3.59 -26.51 -5.04
N CYS A 364 2.60 -26.84 -4.19
CA CYS A 364 1.65 -27.91 -4.45
C CYS A 364 0.37 -27.39 -5.10
N HIS A 365 -0.11 -26.21 -4.71
CA HIS A 365 -1.36 -25.62 -5.20
C HIS A 365 -1.08 -24.58 -6.28
N LEU A 366 -1.76 -24.70 -7.42
CA LEU A 366 -1.76 -23.62 -8.40
C LEU A 366 -2.63 -22.47 -7.89
N VAL A 367 -2.08 -21.26 -7.86
CA VAL A 367 -2.80 -20.03 -7.51
C VAL A 367 -2.32 -18.90 -8.39
N GLU A 368 -3.27 -18.14 -8.94
CA GLU A 368 -2.96 -16.94 -9.69
C GLU A 368 -2.21 -15.89 -8.84
N GLY A 369 -1.13 -15.34 -9.41
CA GLY A 369 -0.24 -14.37 -8.78
C GLY A 369 0.90 -15.01 -7.99
N TYR A 370 0.94 -16.35 -7.86
CA TYR A 370 1.97 -17.09 -7.12
C TYR A 370 2.66 -18.18 -7.96
N GLN A 371 2.38 -18.27 -9.26
CA GLN A 371 2.86 -19.37 -10.11
C GLN A 371 4.39 -19.40 -10.24
N GLU A 372 5.02 -18.23 -10.22
CA GLU A 372 6.46 -18.02 -10.38
C GLU A 372 7.22 -17.94 -9.06
N GLU A 373 6.53 -18.16 -7.93
CA GLU A 373 7.19 -18.19 -6.63
C GLU A 373 8.14 -19.39 -6.53
N ARG A 374 9.36 -19.13 -6.07
CA ARG A 374 10.39 -20.17 -5.99
C ARG A 374 10.02 -21.27 -5.01
N LYS A 375 10.61 -22.45 -5.20
CA LYS A 375 10.55 -23.53 -4.22
C LYS A 375 11.10 -23.10 -2.87
N VAL A 376 10.39 -23.47 -1.80
CA VAL A 376 10.76 -23.08 -0.42
C VAL A 376 11.72 -24.05 0.27
N GLY A 377 11.79 -25.29 -0.21
CA GLY A 377 12.67 -26.31 0.33
C GLY A 377 14.08 -26.19 -0.26
N PRO A 378 15.12 -26.59 0.51
CA PRO A 378 16.48 -26.63 -0.01
C PRO A 378 16.61 -27.67 -1.14
N SER A 379 17.54 -27.43 -2.07
CA SER A 379 17.94 -28.43 -3.05
C SER A 379 18.44 -29.72 -2.37
N LEU A 380 17.99 -30.86 -2.86
CA LEU A 380 18.38 -32.19 -2.41
C LEU A 380 19.34 -32.89 -3.38
N LEU A 381 19.77 -32.22 -4.46
CA LEU A 381 20.64 -32.78 -5.50
C LEU A 381 21.95 -33.38 -4.95
N ARG A 382 22.48 -32.82 -3.86
CA ARG A 382 23.78 -33.21 -3.27
C ARG A 382 23.69 -33.63 -1.80
N ILE A 383 22.49 -33.99 -1.35
CA ILE A 383 22.20 -34.19 0.09
C ILE A 383 23.10 -35.22 0.77
N ALA A 384 23.53 -36.28 0.06
CA ALA A 384 24.39 -37.33 0.62
C ALA A 384 25.78 -36.83 1.03
N SER A 385 26.30 -35.78 0.38
CA SER A 385 27.58 -35.16 0.77
C SER A 385 27.46 -34.29 2.04
N LYS A 386 26.23 -33.87 2.36
CA LYS A 386 25.94 -32.91 3.42
C LYS A 386 25.61 -33.53 4.75
N VAL A 387 24.72 -34.53 4.77
CA VAL A 387 24.08 -35.01 6.01
C VAL A 387 24.51 -36.42 6.39
N ASP A 388 24.39 -36.72 7.67
CA ASP A 388 24.45 -38.09 8.19
C ASP A 388 23.23 -38.92 7.70
N PRO A 389 23.42 -40.18 7.25
CA PRO A 389 22.33 -41.04 6.77
C PRO A 389 21.22 -41.26 7.80
N SER A 390 21.59 -41.46 9.07
CA SER A 390 20.63 -41.68 10.16
C SER A 390 19.89 -40.38 10.49
N TRP A 391 20.54 -39.22 10.34
CA TRP A 391 19.88 -37.93 10.44
C TRP A 391 18.80 -37.75 9.36
N LEU A 392 19.08 -38.14 8.10
CA LEU A 392 18.12 -38.01 7.00
C LEU A 392 16.81 -38.76 7.32
N VAL A 393 16.91 -40.00 7.77
CA VAL A 393 15.74 -40.82 8.14
C VAL A 393 14.92 -40.16 9.26
N ARG A 394 15.59 -39.67 10.32
CA ARG A 394 14.89 -38.97 11.42
C ARG A 394 14.24 -37.66 10.96
N TRP A 395 14.90 -36.93 10.08
CA TRP A 395 14.40 -35.67 9.53
C TRP A 395 13.15 -35.91 8.69
N VAL A 396 13.18 -36.88 7.76
CA VAL A 396 12.01 -37.24 6.94
C VAL A 396 10.84 -37.71 7.80
N LYS A 397 11.10 -38.46 8.88
CA LYS A 397 10.04 -38.96 9.78
C LYS A 397 9.30 -37.83 10.50
N LYS A 398 10.04 -36.94 11.18
CA LYS A 398 9.45 -35.86 11.98
C LYS A 398 10.41 -34.67 12.12
N PRO A 399 10.43 -33.73 11.16
CA PRO A 399 11.38 -32.62 11.12
C PRO A 399 11.39 -31.74 12.38
N LYS A 400 10.22 -31.51 12.98
CA LYS A 400 10.04 -30.65 14.16
C LYS A 400 10.71 -31.17 15.43
N ASN A 401 10.99 -32.47 15.52
CA ASN A 401 11.81 -33.02 16.62
C ASN A 401 13.27 -32.52 16.56
N TYR A 402 13.75 -32.15 15.38
CA TYR A 402 15.08 -31.56 15.20
C TYR A 402 15.01 -30.02 15.25
N LEU A 403 14.14 -29.41 14.45
CA LEU A 403 13.93 -27.96 14.38
C LEU A 403 12.45 -27.62 14.61
N PRO A 404 12.05 -27.21 15.83
CA PRO A 404 10.64 -26.97 16.16
C PRO A 404 9.92 -25.95 15.24
N LYS A 405 10.65 -24.91 14.78
CA LYS A 405 10.14 -23.87 13.89
C LYS A 405 10.40 -24.15 12.40
N THR A 406 10.71 -25.40 12.03
CA THR A 406 10.87 -25.78 10.62
C THR A 406 9.57 -25.65 9.85
N ARG A 407 9.67 -25.31 8.57
CA ARG A 407 8.54 -25.21 7.64
C ARG A 407 8.27 -26.51 6.89
N MET A 408 9.17 -27.49 7.01
CA MET A 408 8.94 -28.82 6.42
C MET A 408 7.83 -29.51 7.22
N PRO A 409 6.71 -29.88 6.58
CA PRO A 409 5.56 -30.43 7.28
C PRO A 409 5.78 -31.89 7.68
N HIS A 410 4.91 -32.38 8.57
CA HIS A 410 4.83 -33.77 8.98
C HIS A 410 3.93 -34.55 8.02
N PHE A 411 4.47 -35.60 7.40
CA PHE A 411 3.77 -36.39 6.38
C PHE A 411 3.04 -37.63 6.93
N GLY A 412 3.11 -37.90 8.25
CA GLY A 412 2.48 -39.08 8.86
C GLY A 412 2.97 -40.41 8.29
N LEU A 413 4.28 -40.53 8.04
CA LEU A 413 4.88 -41.69 7.38
C LEU A 413 5.08 -42.86 8.35
N SER A 414 4.86 -44.09 7.87
CA SER A 414 5.31 -45.30 8.55
C SER A 414 6.85 -45.41 8.54
N ASP A 415 7.41 -46.30 9.34
CA ASP A 415 8.86 -46.53 9.35
C ASP A 415 9.40 -47.02 8.01
N GLU A 416 8.66 -47.92 7.36
CA GLU A 416 8.99 -48.40 6.01
C GLU A 416 8.94 -47.26 4.98
N HIS A 417 7.87 -46.46 4.96
CA HIS A 417 7.75 -45.33 4.03
C HIS A 417 8.83 -44.26 4.27
N THR A 418 9.19 -44.02 5.52
CA THR A 418 10.27 -43.11 5.91
C THR A 418 11.61 -43.60 5.35
N LEU A 419 11.92 -44.88 5.55
CA LEU A 419 13.14 -45.50 5.03
C LEU A 419 13.17 -45.49 3.50
N ALA A 420 12.06 -45.85 2.85
CA ALA A 420 11.94 -45.86 1.40
C ALA A 420 12.18 -44.46 0.79
N ILE A 421 11.49 -43.43 1.30
CA ILE A 421 11.70 -42.04 0.85
C ILE A 421 13.16 -41.62 1.04
N SER A 422 13.75 -41.94 2.20
CA SER A 422 15.14 -41.60 2.50
C SER A 422 16.11 -42.33 1.56
N ALA A 423 15.85 -43.61 1.26
CA ALA A 423 16.65 -44.44 0.36
C ALA A 423 16.67 -43.86 -1.05
N TYR A 424 15.50 -43.49 -1.59
CA TYR A 424 15.42 -42.87 -2.90
C TYR A 424 16.14 -41.52 -2.96
N ILE A 425 15.92 -40.64 -1.97
CA ILE A 425 16.60 -39.33 -1.91
C ILE A 425 18.12 -39.50 -1.81
N TRP A 426 18.59 -40.49 -1.05
CA TRP A 426 20.01 -40.82 -0.91
C TRP A 426 20.61 -41.33 -2.22
N ASP A 427 19.93 -42.28 -2.89
CA ASP A 427 20.41 -42.89 -4.13
C ASP A 427 20.50 -41.89 -5.29
N VAL A 428 19.52 -40.99 -5.44
CA VAL A 428 19.51 -39.99 -6.52
C VAL A 428 20.42 -38.78 -6.27
N SER A 429 21.03 -38.69 -5.08
CA SER A 429 22.03 -37.66 -4.80
C SER A 429 23.21 -37.80 -5.77
N GLU A 430 23.82 -36.67 -6.16
CA GLU A 430 25.00 -36.63 -7.03
C GLU A 430 26.19 -37.36 -6.38
N LYS A 431 26.44 -38.59 -6.82
CA LYS A 431 27.48 -39.48 -6.24
C LYS A 431 28.90 -38.98 -6.52
N ASP A 432 29.11 -38.27 -7.63
CA ASP A 432 30.43 -37.78 -8.05
C ASP A 432 30.80 -36.42 -7.44
N TYR A 433 29.87 -35.76 -6.74
CA TYR A 433 30.14 -34.46 -6.12
C TYR A 433 31.03 -34.62 -4.90
N LYS A 434 32.17 -33.93 -4.91
CA LYS A 434 33.09 -33.82 -3.77
C LYS A 434 33.05 -32.40 -3.23
N VAL A 435 33.06 -32.28 -1.89
CA VAL A 435 33.20 -30.98 -1.22
C VAL A 435 34.60 -30.42 -1.46
N ALA A 436 34.70 -29.09 -1.55
CA ALA A 436 35.92 -28.40 -1.97
C ALA A 436 37.03 -28.46 -0.92
N GLU A 437 36.65 -28.43 0.36
CA GLU A 437 37.57 -28.31 1.48
C GLU A 437 37.43 -29.49 2.43
N THR A 438 38.54 -29.83 3.09
CA THR A 438 38.59 -30.82 4.17
C THR A 438 38.74 -30.11 5.51
N TYR A 439 38.01 -30.57 6.53
CA TYR A 439 38.06 -30.00 7.86
C TYR A 439 39.23 -30.60 8.66
N GLU A 440 40.27 -29.81 8.88
CA GLU A 440 41.47 -30.21 9.63
C GLU A 440 41.47 -29.77 11.10
N GLY A 441 40.37 -29.17 11.57
CA GLY A 441 40.27 -28.58 12.91
C GLY A 441 40.27 -27.05 12.89
N GLY A 442 39.97 -26.45 14.04
CA GLY A 442 39.92 -25.00 14.24
C GLY A 442 39.74 -24.66 15.72
N ASP A 443 39.82 -23.38 16.05
CA ASP A 443 39.67 -22.85 17.42
C ASP A 443 38.21 -22.39 17.67
N PRO A 444 37.45 -23.08 18.56
CA PRO A 444 36.08 -22.71 18.87
C PRO A 444 35.91 -21.30 19.47
N ALA A 445 36.91 -20.79 20.20
CA ALA A 445 36.84 -19.46 20.80
C ALA A 445 36.98 -18.36 19.74
N LYS A 446 37.94 -18.51 18.81
CA LYS A 446 38.03 -17.64 17.62
C LYS A 446 36.77 -17.75 16.77
N GLY A 447 36.25 -18.97 16.58
CA GLY A 447 35.03 -19.23 15.83
C GLY A 447 33.81 -18.51 16.40
N LYS A 448 33.65 -18.51 17.72
CA LYS A 448 32.60 -17.76 18.41
C LYS A 448 32.71 -16.26 18.13
N LYS A 449 33.89 -15.68 18.35
CA LYS A 449 34.14 -14.25 18.11
C LYS A 449 33.87 -13.86 16.66
N LEU A 450 34.27 -14.70 15.70
CA LEU A 450 33.96 -14.49 14.29
C LEU A 450 32.46 -14.54 14.05
N PHE A 451 31.74 -15.55 14.56
CA PHE A 451 30.29 -15.70 14.39
C PHE A 451 29.51 -14.45 14.85
N GLU A 452 29.93 -13.86 15.97
CA GLU A 452 29.32 -12.66 16.56
C GLU A 452 29.69 -11.37 15.80
N THR A 453 30.87 -11.30 15.17
CA THR A 453 31.37 -10.05 14.57
C THR A 453 31.20 -9.94 13.06
N VAL A 454 31.16 -11.05 12.31
CA VAL A 454 31.07 -11.01 10.83
C VAL A 454 29.63 -10.89 10.32
N GLY A 455 28.63 -11.07 11.21
CA GLY A 455 27.21 -10.87 10.92
C GLY A 455 26.38 -12.15 10.82
N CYS A 456 26.86 -13.30 11.30
CA CYS A 456 26.09 -14.54 11.25
C CYS A 456 24.76 -14.44 12.03
N GLN A 457 24.74 -13.68 13.13
CA GLN A 457 23.58 -13.50 14.01
C GLN A 457 22.42 -12.72 13.37
N ALA A 458 22.65 -11.96 12.29
CA ALA A 458 21.58 -11.31 11.53
C ALA A 458 20.60 -12.31 10.87
N CYS A 459 21.04 -13.55 10.69
CA CYS A 459 20.27 -14.61 10.05
C CYS A 459 20.15 -15.86 10.92
N HIS A 460 21.18 -16.21 11.69
CA HIS A 460 21.27 -17.50 12.38
C HIS A 460 21.23 -17.35 13.89
N LYS A 461 20.41 -18.21 14.51
CA LYS A 461 20.35 -18.38 15.96
C LYS A 461 21.28 -19.49 16.45
N VAL A 462 22.03 -19.23 17.51
CA VAL A 462 22.84 -20.23 18.26
C VAL A 462 22.61 -20.01 19.75
N GLN A 463 22.25 -21.06 20.49
CA GLN A 463 22.02 -21.03 21.94
C GLN A 463 21.09 -19.90 22.43
N GLY A 464 20.11 -19.50 21.60
CA GLY A 464 19.15 -18.44 21.93
C GLY A 464 19.45 -17.09 21.27
N ASN A 465 20.72 -16.81 20.96
CA ASN A 465 21.20 -15.53 20.44
C ASN A 465 21.16 -15.49 18.90
N GLY A 466 20.71 -14.37 18.33
CA GLY A 466 20.57 -14.14 16.90
C GLY A 466 19.16 -14.34 16.34
N GLU A 467 19.03 -14.25 15.03
CA GLU A 467 17.75 -14.25 14.31
C GLU A 467 17.32 -15.64 13.78
N LEU A 468 16.05 -15.76 13.39
CA LEU A 468 15.46 -16.99 12.83
C LEU A 468 15.05 -16.86 11.36
N PHE A 469 15.78 -16.05 10.60
CA PHE A 469 15.64 -16.03 9.14
C PHE A 469 16.26 -17.29 8.52
N GLY A 470 17.51 -17.57 8.86
CA GLY A 470 18.20 -18.82 8.61
C GLY A 470 17.86 -19.89 9.68
N PRO A 471 18.26 -21.15 9.46
CA PRO A 471 18.05 -22.21 10.44
C PRO A 471 18.80 -21.91 11.74
N ASN A 472 18.20 -22.30 12.87
CA ASN A 472 18.89 -22.37 14.15
C ASN A 472 20.01 -23.42 14.06
N LEU A 473 21.24 -23.00 14.36
CA LEU A 473 22.45 -23.80 14.19
C LEU A 473 22.89 -24.53 15.47
N THR A 474 22.18 -24.37 16.59
CA THR A 474 22.52 -24.99 17.88
C THR A 474 22.69 -26.52 17.80
N ARG A 475 22.08 -27.18 16.81
CA ARG A 475 22.14 -28.64 16.67
C ARG A 475 22.88 -29.12 15.43
N ILE A 476 23.58 -28.22 14.73
CA ILE A 476 24.15 -28.52 13.41
C ILE A 476 25.16 -29.67 13.42
N GLY A 477 25.91 -29.86 14.50
CA GLY A 477 26.86 -30.98 14.65
C GLY A 477 26.22 -32.37 14.60
N ASN A 478 24.91 -32.50 14.88
CA ASN A 478 24.17 -33.75 14.71
C ASN A 478 23.84 -34.06 13.24
N LYS A 479 23.79 -33.00 12.40
CA LYS A 479 23.24 -33.06 11.05
C LYS A 479 24.31 -33.24 9.99
N VAL A 480 25.36 -32.44 10.03
CA VAL A 480 26.25 -32.24 8.87
C VAL A 480 27.57 -33.00 8.98
N ASN A 481 28.22 -33.18 7.84
CA ASN A 481 29.62 -33.59 7.77
C ASN A 481 30.55 -32.38 7.99
N PRO A 482 31.65 -32.50 8.77
CA PRO A 482 32.58 -31.39 9.02
C PRO A 482 33.15 -30.76 7.74
N ASP A 483 33.60 -31.57 6.79
CA ASP A 483 34.12 -31.12 5.49
C ASP A 483 33.09 -30.30 4.70
N TRP A 484 31.82 -30.73 4.77
CA TRP A 484 30.72 -29.97 4.17
C TRP A 484 30.52 -28.63 4.87
N LEU A 485 30.62 -28.58 6.21
CA LEU A 485 30.37 -27.37 6.97
C LEU A 485 31.40 -26.28 6.66
N VAL A 486 32.69 -26.64 6.65
CA VAL A 486 33.76 -25.69 6.32
C VAL A 486 33.65 -25.22 4.87
N SER A 487 33.40 -26.14 3.93
CA SER A 487 33.19 -25.81 2.51
C SER A 487 31.99 -24.87 2.32
N TRP A 488 30.87 -25.15 2.99
CA TRP A 488 29.66 -24.35 2.92
C TRP A 488 29.85 -22.95 3.52
N ILE A 489 30.54 -22.82 4.65
CA ILE A 489 30.80 -21.51 5.28
C ILE A 489 31.75 -20.67 4.42
N LYS A 490 32.75 -21.31 3.80
CA LYS A 490 33.72 -20.64 2.91
C LYS A 490 33.05 -20.16 1.61
N ASN A 491 32.27 -21.01 0.95
CA ASN A 491 31.64 -20.69 -0.32
C ASN A 491 30.32 -21.46 -0.58
N PRO A 492 29.16 -20.95 -0.12
CA PRO A 492 27.87 -21.63 -0.30
C PRO A 492 27.47 -21.86 -1.77
N GLU A 493 27.89 -20.96 -2.67
CA GLU A 493 27.49 -20.95 -4.08
C GLU A 493 28.01 -22.17 -4.85
N GLU A 494 29.17 -22.69 -4.45
CA GLU A 494 29.78 -23.87 -5.05
C GLU A 494 28.95 -25.13 -4.81
N TYR A 495 28.34 -25.24 -3.62
CA TYR A 495 27.39 -26.29 -3.31
C TYR A 495 26.01 -26.05 -3.93
N ASN A 496 25.53 -24.80 -3.93
CA ASN A 496 24.24 -24.42 -4.49
C ASN A 496 24.29 -23.01 -5.08
N SER A 497 24.26 -22.90 -6.41
CA SER A 497 24.29 -21.62 -7.13
C SER A 497 23.08 -20.71 -6.84
N ASN A 498 22.00 -21.26 -6.31
CA ASN A 498 20.79 -20.53 -5.88
C ASN A 498 20.74 -20.35 -4.36
N SER A 499 21.88 -20.45 -3.65
CA SER A 499 21.94 -20.29 -2.20
C SER A 499 21.44 -18.91 -1.76
N ILE A 500 20.63 -18.90 -0.70
CA ILE A 500 20.26 -17.66 0.00
C ILE A 500 21.37 -17.25 0.97
N MET A 501 22.08 -18.23 1.54
CA MET A 501 23.22 -17.94 2.41
C MET A 501 24.31 -17.32 1.54
N PRO A 502 24.68 -16.06 1.80
CA PRO A 502 25.67 -15.37 0.99
C PRO A 502 27.08 -15.80 1.37
N ASN A 503 28.03 -15.48 0.50
CA ASN A 503 29.46 -15.63 0.78
C ASN A 503 29.95 -14.44 1.64
N LEU A 504 30.42 -14.71 2.85
CA LEU A 504 30.94 -13.71 3.81
C LEU A 504 32.45 -13.39 3.60
N ARG A 505 33.05 -13.93 2.53
CA ARG A 505 34.46 -13.78 2.14
C ARG A 505 35.42 -14.19 3.25
N LEU A 506 35.13 -15.31 3.89
CA LEU A 506 35.96 -15.87 4.96
C LEU A 506 37.16 -16.61 4.38
N THR A 507 38.30 -16.54 5.07
CA THR A 507 39.43 -17.44 4.76
C THR A 507 39.09 -18.87 5.18
N LEU A 508 39.86 -19.84 4.70
CA LEU A 508 39.68 -21.24 5.13
C LEU A 508 39.84 -21.39 6.65
N GLU A 509 40.85 -20.76 7.24
CA GLU A 509 41.07 -20.75 8.70
C GLU A 509 39.85 -20.20 9.45
N GLN A 510 39.32 -19.05 9.02
CA GLN A 510 38.12 -18.45 9.63
C GLN A 510 36.90 -19.37 9.52
N ALA A 511 36.71 -20.01 8.36
CA ALA A 511 35.62 -20.96 8.16
C ALA A 511 35.78 -22.22 9.04
N SER A 512 37.02 -22.70 9.23
CA SER A 512 37.35 -23.82 10.12
C SER A 512 37.10 -23.49 11.58
N ASP A 513 37.50 -22.31 12.06
CA ASP A 513 37.26 -21.84 13.43
C ASP A 513 35.75 -21.77 13.73
N ILE A 514 34.96 -21.18 12.83
CA ILE A 514 33.49 -21.13 12.98
C ILE A 514 32.91 -22.55 12.95
N SER A 515 33.43 -23.44 12.09
CA SER A 515 33.00 -24.84 12.06
C SER A 515 33.28 -25.54 13.39
N ALA A 516 34.46 -25.33 13.98
CA ALA A 516 34.82 -25.88 15.29
C ALA A 516 33.86 -25.41 16.39
N TYR A 517 33.53 -24.11 16.40
CA TYR A 517 32.53 -23.54 17.30
C TYR A 517 31.14 -24.18 17.14
N LEU A 518 30.67 -24.37 15.90
CA LEU A 518 29.33 -24.90 15.64
C LEU A 518 29.21 -26.41 15.91
N LEU A 519 30.28 -27.18 15.69
CA LEU A 519 30.28 -28.63 15.87
C LEU A 519 30.23 -29.06 17.35
N GLN A 520 30.50 -28.16 18.30
CA GLN A 520 30.51 -28.50 19.73
C GLN A 520 29.12 -28.70 20.36
N PHE A 521 28.04 -28.17 19.75
CA PHE A 521 26.74 -27.99 20.41
C PHE A 521 25.78 -29.20 20.36
N ASP A 522 25.99 -30.19 19.49
CA ASP A 522 25.24 -31.46 19.47
C ASP A 522 26.06 -32.52 18.72
N ARG A 523 25.92 -33.80 19.09
CA ARG A 523 26.70 -34.91 18.51
C ARG A 523 25.83 -35.76 17.59
N LYS A 524 26.47 -36.39 16.58
CA LYS A 524 25.82 -37.37 15.70
C LYS A 524 25.25 -38.54 16.51
N ARG A 525 24.13 -39.09 16.02
CA ARG A 525 23.43 -40.24 16.61
C ARG A 525 23.25 -41.30 15.52
N PRO A 526 24.29 -42.09 15.21
CA PRO A 526 24.22 -43.11 14.16
C PRO A 526 23.23 -44.23 14.57
N GLN A 527 22.54 -44.79 13.59
CA GLN A 527 21.65 -45.94 13.75
C GLN A 527 22.19 -47.11 12.91
N THR A 528 22.38 -48.26 13.56
CA THR A 528 22.92 -49.46 12.93
C THR A 528 22.04 -49.93 11.77
N GLY A 529 22.65 -50.27 10.63
CA GLY A 529 21.97 -50.84 9.46
C GLY A 529 21.16 -49.84 8.62
N VAL A 530 21.18 -48.53 8.93
CA VAL A 530 20.50 -47.53 8.09
C VAL A 530 21.15 -47.45 6.71
N GLU A 531 22.47 -47.37 6.62
CA GLU A 531 23.19 -47.25 5.34
C GLU A 531 22.91 -48.43 4.41
N GLU A 532 22.88 -49.66 4.93
CA GLU A 532 22.53 -50.85 4.15
C GLU A 532 21.10 -50.73 3.60
N LYS A 533 20.14 -50.34 4.43
CA LYS A 533 18.73 -50.13 4.02
C LYS A 533 18.56 -49.01 2.99
N LEU A 534 19.35 -47.94 3.06
CA LEU A 534 19.26 -46.86 2.08
C LEU A 534 19.74 -47.29 0.68
N ASN A 535 20.50 -48.38 0.58
CA ASN A 535 20.96 -48.95 -0.68
C ASN A 535 20.08 -50.11 -1.17
N ASP A 536 18.99 -50.45 -0.47
CA ASP A 536 18.07 -51.51 -0.86
C ASP A 536 17.26 -51.11 -2.12
N PRO A 537 17.39 -51.84 -3.25
CA PRO A 537 16.69 -51.53 -4.49
C PRO A 537 15.16 -51.48 -4.37
N GLU A 538 14.55 -52.31 -3.52
CA GLU A 538 13.09 -52.34 -3.35
C GLU A 538 12.61 -51.11 -2.57
N LEU A 539 13.35 -50.70 -1.53
CA LEU A 539 13.07 -49.46 -0.81
C LEU A 539 13.26 -48.22 -1.69
N ILE A 540 14.28 -48.20 -2.55
CA ILE A 540 14.50 -47.11 -3.52
C ILE A 540 13.32 -47.00 -4.49
N LYS A 541 12.84 -48.12 -5.02
CA LYS A 541 11.69 -48.16 -5.94
C LYS A 541 10.39 -47.71 -5.27
N LEU A 542 10.11 -48.17 -4.05
CA LEU A 542 8.99 -47.71 -3.24
C LEU A 542 9.12 -46.20 -2.94
N GLY A 543 10.32 -45.76 -2.55
CA GLY A 543 10.65 -44.39 -2.23
C GLY A 543 10.37 -43.42 -3.38
N LYS A 544 10.76 -43.80 -4.61
CA LYS A 544 10.45 -43.03 -5.83
C LYS A 544 8.94 -42.80 -5.98
N THR A 545 8.15 -43.85 -5.77
CA THR A 545 6.68 -43.79 -5.88
C THR A 545 6.09 -42.87 -4.81
N LEU A 546 6.57 -42.98 -3.57
CA LEU A 546 6.12 -42.16 -2.45
C LEU A 546 6.52 -40.69 -2.62
N VAL A 547 7.76 -40.39 -3.00
CA VAL A 547 8.25 -39.02 -3.23
C VAL A 547 7.44 -38.33 -4.33
N ARG A 548 7.13 -39.06 -5.41
CA ARG A 548 6.24 -38.55 -6.47
C ARG A 548 4.81 -38.34 -5.95
N GLY A 549 4.25 -39.33 -5.26
CA GLY A 549 2.88 -39.28 -4.76
C GLY A 549 2.63 -38.24 -3.66
N ARG A 550 3.64 -37.94 -2.85
CA ARG A 550 3.61 -36.92 -1.79
C ARG A 550 4.07 -35.53 -2.27
N GLY A 551 4.57 -35.42 -3.50
CA GLY A 551 4.94 -34.15 -4.11
C GLY A 551 6.15 -33.47 -3.46
N CYS A 552 7.15 -34.23 -2.97
CA CYS A 552 8.31 -33.61 -2.32
C CYS A 552 9.09 -32.68 -3.27
N PHE A 553 9.04 -32.96 -4.58
CA PHE A 553 9.65 -32.14 -5.64
C PHE A 553 9.01 -30.76 -5.80
N SER A 554 7.79 -30.55 -5.26
CA SER A 554 7.10 -29.25 -5.26
C SER A 554 7.83 -28.22 -4.40
N CYS A 555 8.51 -28.69 -3.35
CA CYS A 555 9.30 -27.84 -2.45
C CYS A 555 10.81 -28.04 -2.63
N HIS A 556 11.26 -29.19 -3.13
CA HIS A 556 12.67 -29.53 -3.23
C HIS A 556 13.12 -29.74 -4.69
N ASP A 557 14.39 -29.42 -4.98
CA ASP A 557 15.03 -29.87 -6.21
C ASP A 557 15.55 -31.29 -6.00
N ILE A 558 14.99 -32.23 -6.76
CA ILE A 558 15.28 -33.67 -6.69
C ILE A 558 15.66 -34.14 -8.08
N LYS A 559 16.80 -34.81 -8.18
CA LYS A 559 17.35 -35.27 -9.46
C LYS A 559 16.37 -36.23 -10.15
N GLY A 560 16.03 -35.91 -11.40
CA GLY A 560 15.10 -36.70 -12.21
C GLY A 560 13.61 -36.42 -11.96
N MET A 561 13.28 -35.39 -11.17
CA MET A 561 11.91 -34.92 -10.92
C MET A 561 11.72 -33.43 -11.25
N GLU A 562 12.62 -32.83 -12.03
CA GLU A 562 12.63 -31.39 -12.34
C GLU A 562 11.43 -30.96 -13.19
N LYS A 563 10.82 -31.90 -13.92
CA LYS A 563 9.68 -31.67 -14.82
C LYS A 563 8.34 -32.10 -14.23
N GLU A 564 8.31 -32.56 -12.98
CA GLU A 564 7.07 -33.00 -12.35
C GLU A 564 6.16 -31.79 -12.03
N GLY A 565 4.87 -31.91 -12.33
CA GLY A 565 3.87 -30.86 -12.12
C GLY A 565 3.30 -30.85 -10.71
N ARG A 566 2.57 -29.77 -10.39
CA ARG A 566 1.87 -29.60 -9.10
C ARG A 566 0.90 -30.76 -8.85
N ILE A 567 0.85 -31.24 -7.59
CA ILE A 567 0.07 -32.42 -7.20
C ILE A 567 -1.29 -32.10 -6.56
N ALA A 568 -1.52 -30.86 -6.13
CA ALA A 568 -2.70 -30.49 -5.36
C ALA A 568 -3.69 -29.66 -6.20
N PRO A 569 -4.97 -29.60 -5.78
CA PRO A 569 -5.98 -28.82 -6.48
C PRO A 569 -5.60 -27.35 -6.63
N GLU A 570 -6.06 -26.72 -7.71
CA GLU A 570 -5.96 -25.27 -7.88
C GLU A 570 -6.79 -24.55 -6.81
N LEU A 571 -6.24 -23.47 -6.23
CA LEU A 571 -6.93 -22.66 -5.22
C LEU A 571 -7.38 -21.28 -5.71
N THR A 572 -7.12 -20.88 -6.96
CA THR A 572 -7.43 -19.52 -7.48
C THR A 572 -8.86 -19.06 -7.19
N ALA A 573 -9.84 -19.97 -7.25
CA ALA A 573 -11.26 -19.71 -6.98
C ALA A 573 -11.83 -20.46 -5.75
N PHE A 574 -10.95 -20.97 -4.88
CA PHE A 574 -11.33 -21.78 -3.72
C PHE A 574 -12.28 -21.08 -2.73
N GLY A 575 -12.12 -19.79 -2.49
CA GLY A 575 -12.95 -18.99 -1.56
C GLY A 575 -14.42 -18.82 -1.98
N ASN A 576 -14.72 -19.13 -3.25
CA ASN A 576 -16.07 -19.12 -3.82
C ASN A 576 -16.68 -20.51 -3.98
N LYS A 577 -15.98 -21.59 -3.58
CA LYS A 577 -16.56 -22.94 -3.60
C LYS A 577 -17.76 -23.04 -2.67
N GLN A 578 -18.82 -23.65 -3.18
CA GLN A 578 -20.04 -23.96 -2.45
C GLN A 578 -19.82 -25.19 -1.56
N VAL A 579 -20.60 -25.33 -0.48
CA VAL A 579 -20.46 -26.47 0.46
C VAL A 579 -20.65 -27.81 -0.24
N ARG A 580 -21.55 -27.88 -1.24
CA ARG A 580 -21.76 -29.09 -2.06
C ARG A 580 -20.57 -29.48 -2.94
N GLU A 581 -19.63 -28.56 -3.18
CA GLU A 581 -18.40 -28.81 -3.94
C GLU A 581 -17.23 -29.21 -3.02
N LEU A 582 -17.49 -29.31 -1.71
CA LEU A 582 -16.53 -29.74 -0.70
C LEU A 582 -16.86 -31.15 -0.23
N GLU A 583 -15.83 -32.01 -0.18
CA GLU A 583 -15.95 -33.38 0.30
C GLU A 583 -15.74 -33.40 1.82
N PHE A 584 -16.77 -33.75 2.59
CA PHE A 584 -16.70 -33.84 4.06
C PHE A 584 -16.27 -35.22 4.59
N GLY A 585 -16.08 -36.20 3.70
CA GLY A 585 -15.72 -37.57 4.09
C GLY A 585 -16.62 -38.10 5.22
N ASP A 586 -16.01 -38.77 6.20
CA ASP A 586 -16.67 -39.28 7.42
C ASP A 586 -16.65 -38.27 8.60
N SER A 587 -16.36 -37.00 8.32
CA SER A 587 -16.23 -35.97 9.36
C SER A 587 -17.59 -35.52 9.90
N HIS A 588 -17.61 -35.16 11.19
CA HIS A 588 -18.81 -34.67 11.89
C HIS A 588 -18.61 -33.20 12.29
N ILE A 589 -18.43 -32.34 11.30
CA ILE A 589 -18.26 -30.88 11.48
C ILE A 589 -19.46 -30.12 10.90
N PRO A 590 -19.67 -28.85 11.29
CA PRO A 590 -20.64 -28.00 10.60
C PRO A 590 -20.39 -27.96 9.09
N LEU A 591 -21.46 -28.06 8.30
CA LEU A 591 -21.40 -28.08 6.83
C LEU A 591 -21.23 -26.66 6.27
N THR A 592 -20.10 -26.03 6.56
CA THR A 592 -19.76 -24.68 6.08
C THR A 592 -18.37 -24.68 5.46
N TRP A 593 -18.13 -23.74 4.53
CA TRP A 593 -16.81 -23.55 3.92
C TRP A 593 -15.73 -23.24 4.97
N GLU A 594 -16.07 -22.46 5.98
CA GLU A 594 -15.15 -22.07 7.06
C GLU A 594 -14.77 -23.26 7.93
N ALA A 595 -15.76 -24.03 8.39
CA ALA A 595 -15.51 -25.23 9.20
C ALA A 595 -14.68 -26.25 8.40
N TRP A 596 -14.99 -26.40 7.10
CA TRP A 596 -14.24 -27.28 6.22
C TRP A 596 -12.78 -26.86 6.10
N THR A 597 -12.55 -25.60 5.72
CA THR A 597 -11.20 -25.07 5.46
C THR A 597 -10.37 -25.03 6.73
N ARG A 598 -10.96 -24.62 7.86
CA ARG A 598 -10.28 -24.58 9.16
C ARG A 598 -9.84 -25.97 9.58
N THR A 599 -10.70 -26.97 9.40
CA THR A 599 -10.38 -28.36 9.74
C THR A 599 -9.30 -28.90 8.80
N LYS A 600 -9.37 -28.60 7.49
CA LYS A 600 -8.32 -29.00 6.53
C LYS A 600 -6.94 -28.42 6.88
N LEU A 601 -6.88 -27.16 7.31
CA LEU A 601 -5.61 -26.52 7.70
C LEU A 601 -5.07 -27.07 9.03
N LYS A 602 -5.94 -27.41 9.99
CA LYS A 602 -5.54 -27.93 11.31
C LYS A 602 -5.20 -29.43 11.29
N LYS A 603 -5.95 -30.21 10.53
CA LYS A 603 -5.82 -31.67 10.45
C LYS A 603 -6.15 -32.12 9.01
N PRO A 604 -5.15 -32.09 8.10
CA PRO A 604 -5.38 -32.27 6.66
C PRO A 604 -5.92 -33.63 6.23
N ASP A 605 -5.83 -34.66 7.07
CA ASP A 605 -6.34 -36.02 6.82
C ASP A 605 -7.77 -36.25 7.32
N SER A 606 -8.45 -35.19 7.82
CA SER A 606 -9.80 -35.30 8.41
C SER A 606 -10.89 -35.75 7.44
N TYR A 607 -10.64 -35.70 6.13
CA TYR A 607 -11.61 -36.09 5.10
C TYR A 607 -11.18 -37.33 4.32
N ALA A 608 -10.08 -37.97 4.74
CA ALA A 608 -9.66 -39.23 4.14
C ALA A 608 -10.74 -40.31 4.34
N THR A 609 -10.97 -41.10 3.30
CA THR A 609 -11.85 -42.27 3.32
C THR A 609 -11.08 -43.50 2.84
N GLU A 610 -11.71 -44.67 2.86
CA GLU A 610 -11.12 -45.90 2.28
C GLU A 610 -10.73 -45.75 0.79
N ARG A 611 -11.33 -44.80 0.06
CA ARG A 611 -11.12 -44.59 -1.38
C ARG A 611 -10.40 -43.28 -1.70
N ILE A 612 -10.52 -42.27 -0.83
CA ILE A 612 -9.96 -40.93 -1.06
C ILE A 612 -8.84 -40.70 -0.06
N LEU A 613 -7.61 -40.68 -0.57
CA LEU A 613 -6.42 -40.41 0.23
C LEU A 613 -6.15 -38.92 0.29
N ASP A 614 -6.14 -38.37 1.50
CA ASP A 614 -5.66 -37.01 1.74
C ASP A 614 -4.13 -36.97 1.76
N LYS A 615 -3.56 -36.27 0.78
CA LYS A 615 -2.10 -36.19 0.56
C LYS A 615 -1.47 -34.91 1.14
N MET A 616 -2.30 -33.95 1.55
CA MET A 616 -1.82 -32.70 2.14
C MET A 616 -1.11 -33.02 3.47
N PRO A 617 0.16 -32.60 3.65
CA PRO A 617 0.88 -32.88 4.88
C PRO A 617 0.46 -31.91 5.99
N ASP A 618 0.71 -32.30 7.23
CA ASP A 618 0.42 -31.47 8.40
C ASP A 618 1.54 -30.47 8.64
N PHE A 619 1.26 -29.18 8.43
CA PHE A 619 2.20 -28.10 8.71
C PHE A 619 2.27 -27.78 10.22
N GLU A 620 1.34 -28.33 11.01
CA GLU A 620 1.06 -28.04 12.41
C GLU A 620 1.10 -26.53 12.67
N LEU A 621 0.20 -25.83 11.96
CA LEU A 621 0.03 -24.38 12.01
C LEU A 621 -0.48 -23.94 13.39
N ALA A 622 -0.01 -22.78 13.84
CA ALA A 622 -0.56 -22.18 15.05
C ALA A 622 -2.02 -21.73 14.83
N PRO A 623 -2.86 -21.63 15.87
CA PRO A 623 -4.26 -21.25 15.72
C PRO A 623 -4.47 -19.92 14.99
N ASP A 624 -3.62 -18.92 15.24
CA ASP A 624 -3.64 -17.62 14.56
C ASP A 624 -3.20 -17.71 13.10
N GLU A 625 -2.20 -18.53 12.78
CA GLU A 625 -1.78 -18.82 11.40
C GLU A 625 -2.90 -19.44 10.57
N VAL A 626 -3.73 -20.29 11.18
CA VAL A 626 -4.92 -20.88 10.53
C VAL A 626 -5.95 -19.79 10.18
N GLU A 627 -6.27 -18.89 11.11
CA GLU A 627 -7.22 -17.79 10.86
C GLU A 627 -6.69 -16.81 9.81
N ILE A 628 -5.39 -16.51 9.83
CA ILE A 628 -4.72 -15.67 8.84
C ILE A 628 -4.82 -16.29 7.42
N LEU A 629 -4.58 -17.60 7.30
CA LEU A 629 -4.71 -18.30 6.02
C LEU A 629 -6.17 -18.41 5.56
N LEU A 630 -7.11 -18.58 6.49
CA LEU A 630 -8.55 -18.59 6.18
C LEU A 630 -8.98 -17.30 5.46
N VAL A 631 -8.55 -16.13 5.98
CA VAL A 631 -8.84 -14.83 5.35
C VAL A 631 -8.27 -14.77 3.92
N LEU A 632 -7.02 -15.18 3.72
CA LEU A 632 -6.41 -15.21 2.40
C LEU A 632 -7.14 -16.16 1.44
N LEU A 633 -7.43 -17.39 1.88
CA LEU A 633 -8.08 -18.42 1.08
C LEU A 633 -9.51 -18.00 0.69
N LYS A 634 -10.21 -17.27 1.56
CA LYS A 634 -11.51 -16.67 1.23
C LYS A 634 -11.38 -15.64 0.11
N GLY A 635 -10.25 -14.93 0.04
CA GLY A 635 -9.91 -13.97 -1.01
C GLY A 635 -9.43 -14.59 -2.32
N PHE A 636 -9.18 -15.91 -2.36
CA PHE A 636 -8.97 -16.64 -3.61
C PHE A 636 -10.31 -17.03 -4.21
N ASN A 637 -11.08 -16.04 -4.63
CA ASN A 637 -12.45 -16.18 -5.12
C ASN A 637 -12.55 -16.22 -6.66
N GLY A 638 -11.42 -16.08 -7.37
CA GLY A 638 -11.35 -16.11 -8.84
C GLY A 638 -11.93 -14.87 -9.54
N ILE A 639 -12.31 -13.85 -8.77
CA ILE A 639 -13.01 -12.67 -9.27
C ILE A 639 -12.08 -11.81 -10.12
N LYS A 640 -12.57 -11.38 -11.28
CA LYS A 640 -11.88 -10.48 -12.20
C LYS A 640 -12.51 -9.10 -12.18
N ILE A 641 -11.88 -8.17 -11.49
CA ILE A 641 -12.31 -6.77 -11.46
C ILE A 641 -11.83 -6.08 -12.74
N PRO A 642 -12.65 -5.26 -13.41
CA PRO A 642 -12.20 -4.52 -14.59
C PRO A 642 -11.09 -3.52 -14.23
N PRO A 643 -10.10 -3.26 -15.11
CA PRO A 643 -8.93 -2.43 -14.78
C PRO A 643 -9.26 -1.05 -14.21
N GLN A 644 -10.33 -0.41 -14.67
CA GLN A 644 -10.74 0.92 -14.20
C GLN A 644 -11.18 0.97 -12.73
N TYR A 645 -11.49 -0.19 -12.12
CA TYR A 645 -11.84 -0.31 -10.69
C TYR A 645 -10.73 -0.95 -9.86
N GLN A 646 -9.65 -1.38 -10.51
CA GLN A 646 -8.45 -1.83 -9.79
C GLN A 646 -7.63 -0.62 -9.37
N LYS A 647 -6.79 -0.80 -8.35
CA LYS A 647 -5.76 0.20 -8.06
C LYS A 647 -4.83 0.31 -9.28
N ASN A 648 -4.82 1.47 -9.92
CA ASN A 648 -3.88 1.80 -10.99
C ASN A 648 -2.51 2.09 -10.38
N TYR A 649 -1.68 1.06 -10.26
CA TYR A 649 -0.31 1.23 -9.79
C TYR A 649 0.50 1.99 -10.85
N SER A 650 1.14 3.07 -10.42
CA SER A 650 2.19 3.70 -11.21
C SER A 650 3.37 2.74 -11.42
N GLU A 651 4.16 2.96 -12.47
CA GLU A 651 5.39 2.17 -12.69
C GLU A 651 6.35 2.27 -11.48
N LYS A 652 6.36 3.45 -10.82
CA LYS A 652 7.10 3.70 -9.58
C LYS A 652 6.64 2.77 -8.46
N GLU A 653 5.34 2.67 -8.19
CA GLU A 653 4.80 1.77 -7.16
C GLU A 653 5.08 0.30 -7.46
N LEU A 654 4.92 -0.12 -8.72
CA LEU A 654 5.26 -1.50 -9.12
C LEU A 654 6.75 -1.80 -8.91
N THR A 655 7.62 -0.82 -9.16
CA THR A 655 9.06 -0.91 -8.89
C THR A 655 9.32 -1.04 -7.39
N ILE A 656 8.62 -0.26 -6.57
CA ILE A 656 8.71 -0.32 -5.11
C ILE A 656 8.32 -1.71 -4.59
N GLU A 657 7.19 -2.25 -5.06
CA GLU A 657 6.72 -3.59 -4.65
C GLU A 657 7.68 -4.70 -5.08
N ARG A 658 8.27 -4.62 -6.29
CA ARG A 658 9.32 -5.56 -6.72
C ARG A 658 10.52 -5.51 -5.78
N GLY A 659 10.99 -4.33 -5.42
CA GLY A 659 12.10 -4.15 -4.48
C GLY A 659 11.81 -4.69 -3.09
N ARG A 660 10.63 -4.41 -2.51
CA ARG A 660 10.21 -4.93 -1.20
C ARG A 660 10.22 -6.46 -1.13
N ARG A 661 9.84 -7.14 -2.22
CA ARG A 661 9.93 -8.61 -2.32
C ARG A 661 11.39 -9.09 -2.24
N LEU A 662 12.32 -8.40 -2.92
CA LEU A 662 13.76 -8.72 -2.86
C LEU A 662 14.37 -8.43 -1.48
N ILE A 663 14.06 -7.29 -0.88
CA ILE A 663 14.46 -6.92 0.49
C ILE A 663 14.08 -8.01 1.49
N THR A 664 12.86 -8.56 1.35
CA THR A 664 12.36 -9.64 2.19
C THR A 664 13.03 -10.97 1.86
N ARG A 665 13.21 -11.28 0.58
CA ARG A 665 13.79 -12.55 0.10
C ARG A 665 15.22 -12.78 0.60
N TYR A 666 16.03 -11.74 0.66
CA TYR A 666 17.44 -11.80 1.04
C TYR A 666 17.72 -11.33 2.46
N ASN A 667 16.68 -11.09 3.26
CA ASN A 667 16.77 -10.60 4.64
C ASN A 667 17.61 -9.32 4.77
N CYS A 668 17.47 -8.38 3.83
CA CYS A 668 18.25 -7.14 3.89
C CYS A 668 17.97 -6.38 5.20
N ARG A 669 16.73 -6.50 5.73
CA ARG A 669 16.29 -5.97 7.03
C ARG A 669 16.96 -6.62 8.25
N GLY A 670 17.55 -7.81 8.11
CA GLY A 670 18.33 -8.42 9.20
C GLY A 670 19.56 -7.59 9.55
N CYS A 671 20.18 -6.93 8.57
CA CYS A 671 21.34 -6.06 8.79
C CYS A 671 21.01 -4.57 8.70
N HIS A 672 20.20 -4.17 7.73
CA HIS A 672 19.95 -2.77 7.40
C HIS A 672 18.58 -2.30 7.87
N VAL A 673 18.47 -1.02 8.19
CA VAL A 673 17.16 -0.36 8.31
C VAL A 673 16.67 0.02 6.91
N VAL A 674 15.47 -0.43 6.56
CA VAL A 674 14.80 -0.19 5.27
C VAL A 674 13.35 0.20 5.54
N GLU A 675 12.93 1.38 5.07
CA GLU A 675 11.58 1.91 5.27
C GLU A 675 11.20 1.89 6.76
N ARG A 676 12.11 2.36 7.62
CA ARG A 676 11.96 2.45 9.09
C ARG A 676 11.84 1.09 9.82
N THR A 677 12.12 -0.02 9.15
CA THR A 677 12.06 -1.37 9.73
C THR A 677 13.38 -2.12 9.50
N GLY A 678 13.71 -3.07 10.37
CA GLY A 678 14.94 -3.87 10.26
C GLY A 678 16.07 -3.38 11.17
N GLY A 679 17.31 -3.66 10.79
CA GLY A 679 18.48 -3.40 11.63
C GLY A 679 18.65 -4.39 12.78
N HIS A 680 18.05 -5.59 12.70
CA HIS A 680 17.99 -6.53 13.85
C HIS A 680 19.38 -6.93 14.39
N ILE A 681 20.40 -6.96 13.52
CA ILE A 681 21.78 -7.25 13.94
C ILE A 681 22.30 -6.26 14.99
N GLN A 682 21.77 -5.03 15.04
CA GLN A 682 22.23 -3.99 15.96
C GLN A 682 22.13 -4.44 17.43
N GLU A 683 21.15 -5.27 17.78
CA GLU A 683 20.98 -5.86 19.12
C GLU A 683 22.14 -6.77 19.54
N PHE A 684 22.92 -7.30 18.59
CA PHE A 684 23.99 -8.26 18.84
C PHE A 684 25.39 -7.67 18.65
N LEU A 685 25.49 -6.39 18.29
CA LEU A 685 26.77 -5.71 18.08
C LEU A 685 27.12 -4.89 19.32
N SER A 686 28.36 -5.06 19.81
CA SER A 686 28.82 -4.40 21.03
C SER A 686 29.02 -2.89 20.91
N SER A 687 29.04 -2.33 19.69
CA SER A 687 29.28 -0.89 19.47
C SER A 687 28.40 -0.34 18.36
N LYS A 688 27.77 0.81 18.62
CA LYS A 688 26.95 1.56 17.65
C LYS A 688 27.71 1.90 16.36
N THR A 689 29.04 2.05 16.42
CA THR A 689 29.86 2.34 15.23
C THR A 689 30.01 1.14 14.27
N GLN A 690 29.67 -0.06 14.74
CA GLN A 690 29.68 -1.29 13.92
C GLN A 690 28.32 -1.53 13.25
N TYR A 691 27.30 -0.70 13.54
CA TYR A 691 25.98 -0.84 12.95
C TYR A 691 26.07 -0.69 11.42
N PRO A 692 25.46 -1.60 10.65
CA PRO A 692 25.36 -1.42 9.21
C PRO A 692 24.68 -0.10 8.88
N PRO A 693 25.09 0.58 7.79
CA PRO A 693 24.44 1.81 7.40
C PRO A 693 22.96 1.54 7.10
N PRO A 694 22.03 2.44 7.46
CA PRO A 694 20.67 2.35 6.97
C PRO A 694 20.70 2.40 5.44
N LEU A 695 19.72 1.76 4.81
CA LEU A 695 19.46 1.96 3.39
C LEU A 695 18.41 3.05 3.21
N GLU A 696 17.41 3.09 4.10
CA GLU A 696 16.33 4.08 4.08
C GLU A 696 15.95 4.45 5.53
N LEU A 697 16.14 5.71 5.92
CA LEU A 697 15.87 6.20 7.27
C LEU A 697 15.58 7.72 7.28
N GLY A 698 14.34 8.13 7.57
CA GLY A 698 13.99 9.55 7.59
C GLY A 698 14.30 10.22 6.24
N ASN A 699 15.16 11.25 6.26
CA ASN A 699 15.61 11.98 5.07
C ASN A 699 16.83 11.35 4.36
N TYR A 700 17.25 10.17 4.80
CA TYR A 700 18.37 9.43 4.23
C TYR A 700 17.86 8.36 3.27
N HIS A 701 18.25 8.48 1.99
CA HIS A 701 17.83 7.60 0.89
C HIS A 701 19.04 7.13 0.09
N VAL A 702 19.18 5.82 -0.13
CA VAL A 702 20.30 5.28 -0.91
C VAL A 702 20.25 5.72 -2.37
N GLY A 703 19.05 5.89 -2.93
CA GLY A 703 18.84 6.35 -4.30
C GLY A 703 19.38 7.75 -4.55
N GLU A 704 19.28 8.66 -3.56
CA GLU A 704 19.87 10.00 -3.65
C GLU A 704 21.39 9.97 -3.42
N ARG A 705 21.85 9.05 -2.58
CA ARG A 705 23.25 9.00 -2.15
C ARG A 705 24.19 8.42 -3.20
N LEU A 706 23.82 7.28 -3.79
CA LEU A 706 24.76 6.46 -4.57
C LEU A 706 24.48 6.55 -6.08
N LYS A 707 25.54 6.62 -6.88
CA LYS A 707 25.48 6.44 -8.33
C LYS A 707 24.96 5.03 -8.64
N GLY A 708 23.94 4.93 -9.51
CA GLY A 708 23.29 3.65 -9.84
C GLY A 708 24.27 2.62 -10.40
N SER A 709 25.22 3.05 -11.26
CA SER A 709 26.27 2.19 -11.80
C SER A 709 27.20 1.63 -10.72
N TRP A 710 27.62 2.46 -9.76
CA TRP A 710 28.43 2.03 -8.63
C TRP A 710 27.67 1.04 -7.74
N LEU A 711 26.41 1.35 -7.41
CA LEU A 711 25.56 0.47 -6.60
C LEU A 711 25.35 -0.89 -7.28
N PHE A 712 25.12 -0.89 -8.59
CA PHE A 712 25.02 -2.12 -9.38
C PHE A 712 26.30 -2.96 -9.26
N SER A 713 27.46 -2.38 -9.52
CA SER A 713 28.76 -3.07 -9.43
C SER A 713 29.04 -3.56 -8.00
N PHE A 714 28.73 -2.74 -6.99
CA PHE A 714 28.91 -3.07 -5.59
C PHE A 714 28.04 -4.24 -5.14
N LEU A 715 26.76 -4.28 -5.54
CA LEU A 715 25.87 -5.40 -5.19
C LEU A 715 26.30 -6.71 -5.86
N LYS A 716 26.91 -6.66 -7.06
CA LYS A 716 27.47 -7.84 -7.75
C LYS A 716 28.77 -8.33 -7.11
N LYS A 717 29.62 -7.42 -6.67
CA LYS A 717 30.93 -7.75 -6.07
C LYS A 717 31.30 -6.69 -5.02
N PRO A 718 30.81 -6.84 -3.77
CA PRO A 718 31.04 -5.82 -2.77
C PRO A 718 32.52 -5.74 -2.42
N THR A 719 33.04 -4.52 -2.31
CA THR A 719 34.41 -4.22 -1.85
C THR A 719 34.38 -3.61 -0.45
N PRO A 720 35.46 -3.69 0.34
CA PRO A 720 35.55 -2.95 1.58
C PRO A 720 35.42 -1.44 1.32
N VAL A 721 34.38 -0.83 1.88
CA VAL A 721 34.17 0.63 1.86
C VAL A 721 34.73 1.27 3.13
N ARG A 722 34.76 0.50 4.22
CA ARG A 722 35.23 0.90 5.54
C ARG A 722 36.07 -0.26 6.07
N THR A 723 37.34 -0.02 6.33
CA THR A 723 38.30 -1.07 6.73
C THR A 723 38.12 -1.48 8.20
N TRP A 724 37.63 -0.56 9.04
CA TRP A 724 37.40 -0.75 10.48
C TRP A 724 36.08 -1.46 10.84
N MET A 725 35.17 -1.67 9.87
CA MET A 725 33.93 -2.41 10.11
C MET A 725 34.17 -3.91 10.06
N LYS A 726 33.88 -4.61 11.16
CA LYS A 726 33.99 -6.07 11.25
C LYS A 726 32.81 -6.77 10.55
N VAL A 727 31.62 -6.18 10.64
CA VAL A 727 30.43 -6.66 9.92
C VAL A 727 30.62 -6.43 8.43
N ARG A 728 30.43 -7.49 7.64
CA ARG A 728 30.72 -7.47 6.20
C ARG A 728 29.44 -7.41 5.39
N MET A 729 29.40 -6.53 4.38
CA MET A 729 28.39 -6.66 3.32
C MET A 729 28.63 -7.98 2.57
N PRO A 730 27.69 -8.93 2.59
CA PRO A 730 27.88 -10.25 2.00
C PRO A 730 27.87 -10.19 0.47
N THR A 731 28.48 -11.20 -0.16
CA THR A 731 28.33 -11.43 -1.61
C THR A 731 27.17 -12.38 -1.85
N PHE A 732 26.13 -11.88 -2.52
CA PHE A 732 24.95 -12.67 -2.91
C PHE A 732 25.03 -13.01 -4.40
N SER A 733 24.47 -14.17 -4.78
CA SER A 733 24.34 -14.59 -6.17
C SER A 733 23.17 -13.89 -6.88
N PHE A 734 23.13 -12.56 -6.86
CA PHE A 734 22.07 -11.80 -7.53
C PHE A 734 22.17 -11.94 -9.04
N THR A 735 21.02 -12.19 -9.66
CA THR A 735 20.87 -12.05 -11.11
C THR A 735 20.96 -10.58 -11.51
N ASP A 736 21.34 -10.29 -12.74
CA ASP A 736 21.43 -8.90 -13.22
C ASP A 736 20.08 -8.19 -13.16
N LYS A 737 18.99 -8.94 -13.34
CA LYS A 737 17.63 -8.43 -13.15
C LYS A 737 17.38 -8.01 -11.70
N GLU A 738 17.74 -8.84 -10.72
CA GLU A 738 17.54 -8.52 -9.30
C GLU A 738 18.36 -7.29 -8.88
N VAL A 739 19.60 -7.15 -9.37
CA VAL A 739 20.39 -5.95 -9.09
C VAL A 739 19.76 -4.69 -9.70
N ARG A 740 19.26 -4.77 -10.94
CA ARG A 740 18.51 -3.65 -11.56
C ARG A 740 17.23 -3.31 -10.78
N ASP A 741 16.51 -4.32 -10.31
CA ASP A 741 15.31 -4.11 -9.49
C ASP A 741 15.66 -3.48 -8.14
N PHE A 742 16.79 -3.83 -7.51
CA PHE A 742 17.28 -3.16 -6.30
C PHE A 742 17.67 -1.70 -6.57
N THR A 743 18.43 -1.42 -7.63
CA THR A 743 18.82 -0.03 -7.95
C THR A 743 17.59 0.82 -8.24
N ALA A 744 16.66 0.32 -9.06
CA ALA A 744 15.42 1.02 -9.38
C ALA A 744 14.52 1.21 -8.14
N TYR A 745 14.51 0.25 -7.22
CA TYR A 745 13.81 0.36 -5.95
C TYR A 745 14.32 1.53 -5.10
N PHE A 746 15.64 1.61 -4.86
CA PHE A 746 16.20 2.70 -4.06
C PHE A 746 16.05 4.06 -4.75
N GLU A 747 16.16 4.10 -6.09
CA GLU A 747 15.90 5.31 -6.87
C GLU A 747 14.42 5.73 -6.79
N ALA A 748 13.49 4.78 -6.83
CA ALA A 748 12.05 5.05 -6.68
C ALA A 748 11.67 5.51 -5.26
N LEU A 749 12.42 5.13 -4.22
CA LEU A 749 12.18 5.62 -2.86
C LEU A 749 12.66 7.05 -2.64
N SER A 750 13.54 7.56 -3.50
CA SER A 750 13.98 8.96 -3.45
C SER A 750 12.79 9.91 -3.64
N PRO A 751 12.65 10.96 -2.81
CA PRO A 751 11.63 12.00 -2.97
C PRO A 751 11.91 12.88 -4.19
N ASN A 752 13.18 13.08 -4.54
CA ASN A 752 13.58 13.88 -5.70
C ASN A 752 13.64 13.02 -6.96
N GLU A 753 13.16 13.56 -8.08
CA GLU A 753 13.34 12.95 -9.40
C GLU A 753 14.84 12.94 -9.72
N ILE A 754 15.42 11.74 -9.76
CA ILE A 754 16.84 11.55 -10.00
C ILE A 754 17.09 11.83 -11.48
N LYS A 755 17.48 13.06 -11.80
CA LYS A 755 17.98 13.39 -13.14
C LYS A 755 19.22 12.55 -13.39
N TYR A 756 19.27 11.89 -14.55
CA TYR A 756 20.48 11.26 -15.03
C TYR A 756 21.59 12.31 -15.00
N GLU A 757 22.63 12.09 -14.20
CA GLU A 757 23.74 13.03 -14.08
C GLU A 757 24.55 12.98 -15.40
N ALA A 758 24.06 13.62 -16.46
CA ALA A 758 24.78 13.77 -17.72
C ALA A 758 26.07 14.61 -17.55
N GLU A 759 26.20 15.29 -16.41
CA GLU A 759 27.25 16.25 -16.08
C GLU A 759 28.36 15.69 -15.17
N VAL A 760 28.39 14.38 -14.88
CA VAL A 760 29.43 13.73 -14.03
C VAL A 760 30.86 13.95 -14.58
N HIS A 761 30.99 14.37 -15.84
CA HIS A 761 32.26 14.63 -16.52
C HIS A 761 32.57 16.12 -16.73
N LEU A 762 31.77 17.05 -16.19
CA LEU A 762 32.16 18.46 -16.22
C LEU A 762 33.29 18.69 -15.21
N LYS A 763 34.50 18.96 -15.71
CA LYS A 763 35.66 19.37 -14.90
C LYS A 763 35.22 20.54 -14.00
N LYS A 764 35.28 20.35 -12.68
CA LYS A 764 34.96 21.41 -11.73
C LYS A 764 35.97 22.54 -11.85
N ASN A 765 35.57 23.75 -11.47
CA ASN A 765 36.47 24.90 -11.49
C ASN A 765 37.68 24.61 -10.58
N LYS A 766 38.90 24.79 -11.11
CA LYS A 766 40.16 24.58 -10.39
C LYS A 766 40.22 25.41 -9.10
N ASP A 767 39.75 26.65 -9.13
CA ASP A 767 39.74 27.54 -7.97
C ASP A 767 38.82 26.98 -6.87
N SER A 768 37.65 26.46 -7.27
CA SER A 768 36.70 25.82 -6.34
C SER A 768 37.30 24.61 -5.63
N ILE A 769 38.06 23.79 -6.38
CA ILE A 769 38.73 22.61 -5.82
C ILE A 769 39.82 23.05 -4.84
N GLN A 770 40.63 24.06 -5.19
CA GLN A 770 41.70 24.56 -4.32
C GLN A 770 41.17 25.13 -3.00
N ILE A 771 40.06 25.90 -3.04
CA ILE A 771 39.36 26.37 -1.84
C ILE A 771 38.88 25.17 -1.00
N GLY A 772 38.32 24.14 -1.65
CA GLY A 772 37.90 22.91 -0.97
C GLY A 772 39.05 22.19 -0.25
N VAL A 773 40.24 22.13 -0.87
CA VAL A 773 41.47 21.57 -0.27
C VAL A 773 41.89 22.37 0.96
N GLN A 774 41.89 23.70 0.88
CA GLN A 774 42.22 24.56 2.02
C GLN A 774 41.30 24.29 3.22
N ILE A 775 39.98 24.20 2.97
CA ILE A 775 39.00 23.95 4.03
C ILE A 775 39.21 22.56 4.65
N ILE A 776 39.39 21.52 3.83
CA ILE A 776 39.56 20.14 4.32
C ILE A 776 40.83 19.95 5.13
N ASN A 777 41.92 20.62 4.76
CA ASN A 777 43.17 20.61 5.51
C ASN A 777 43.01 21.37 6.83
N TYR A 778 42.39 22.56 6.79
CA TYR A 778 42.14 23.33 8.01
C TYR A 778 41.24 22.59 9.02
N MET A 779 40.28 21.84 8.51
CA MET A 779 39.36 21.03 9.32
C MET A 779 39.90 19.64 9.67
N ASP A 780 41.16 19.33 9.30
CA ASP A 780 41.82 18.05 9.58
C ASP A 780 41.05 16.81 9.07
N CYS A 781 40.30 16.92 7.97
CA CYS A 781 39.49 15.80 7.49
C CYS A 781 40.35 14.60 7.05
N GLY A 782 41.60 14.85 6.63
CA GLY A 782 42.56 13.82 6.20
C GLY A 782 42.88 12.78 7.28
N LYS A 783 42.90 13.17 8.57
CA LYS A 783 43.10 12.26 9.73
C LYS A 783 42.12 11.08 9.79
N CYS A 784 41.00 11.21 9.09
CA CYS A 784 40.01 10.13 8.96
C CYS A 784 39.86 9.61 7.53
N HIS A 785 40.14 10.41 6.51
CA HIS A 785 39.73 10.14 5.13
C HIS A 785 40.87 9.78 4.17
N ASP A 786 42.15 9.91 4.53
CA ASP A 786 43.27 9.70 3.58
C ASP A 786 43.69 8.23 3.42
N ASP A 787 43.49 7.41 4.45
CA ASP A 787 43.79 5.96 4.44
C ASP A 787 42.52 5.09 4.63
N GLY A 788 41.39 5.77 4.83
CA GLY A 788 40.12 5.15 5.18
C GLY A 788 40.18 4.31 6.46
N ALA A 789 41.01 4.65 7.45
CA ALA A 789 41.09 3.92 8.72
C ALA A 789 39.98 4.32 9.72
N LYS A 790 39.52 5.58 9.66
CA LYS A 790 38.46 6.10 10.56
C LYS A 790 37.21 6.60 9.80
N GLY A 791 37.39 7.06 8.56
CA GLY A 791 36.39 7.63 7.65
C GLY A 791 36.46 7.00 6.24
N ILE A 792 35.55 7.36 5.34
CA ILE A 792 35.55 6.75 3.99
C ILE A 792 36.57 7.46 3.12
N ASP A 793 37.48 6.70 2.54
CA ASP A 793 38.49 7.22 1.62
C ASP A 793 37.91 8.16 0.54
N PHE A 794 38.56 9.31 0.31
CA PHE A 794 38.06 10.32 -0.64
C PHE A 794 37.97 9.80 -2.08
N SER A 795 38.88 8.93 -2.51
CA SER A 795 38.83 8.29 -3.83
C SER A 795 37.58 7.42 -3.98
N ILE A 796 37.20 6.69 -2.92
CA ILE A 796 35.98 5.87 -2.89
C ILE A 796 34.73 6.76 -2.83
N ALA A 797 34.77 7.84 -2.05
CA ALA A 797 33.68 8.81 -1.96
C ALA A 797 33.36 9.43 -3.33
N ALA A 798 34.39 9.87 -4.06
CA ALA A 798 34.31 10.42 -5.42
C ALA A 798 33.67 9.44 -6.43
N GLN A 799 34.04 8.16 -6.34
CA GLN A 799 33.51 7.13 -7.25
C GLN A 799 32.02 6.90 -7.07
N ARG A 800 31.51 6.94 -5.83
CA ARG A 800 30.18 6.41 -5.51
C ARG A 800 29.11 7.44 -5.22
N LEU A 801 29.46 8.61 -4.70
CA LEU A 801 28.49 9.60 -4.23
C LEU A 801 27.94 10.43 -5.40
N LYS A 802 26.63 10.68 -5.40
CA LYS A 802 26.00 11.63 -6.32
C LYS A 802 26.34 13.07 -5.92
N GLN A 803 26.42 13.97 -6.89
CA GLN A 803 26.84 15.35 -6.65
C GLN A 803 25.89 16.07 -5.68
N GLY A 804 24.57 15.91 -5.89
CA GLY A 804 23.55 16.56 -5.04
C GLY A 804 23.51 16.04 -3.61
N TRP A 805 24.10 14.86 -3.34
CA TRP A 805 24.08 14.26 -2.01
C TRP A 805 25.12 14.85 -1.06
N ILE A 806 26.32 15.17 -1.56
CA ILE A 806 27.43 15.58 -0.70
C ILE A 806 27.07 16.83 0.13
N PRO A 807 26.47 17.89 -0.44
CA PRO A 807 26.05 19.05 0.35
C PRO A 807 25.01 18.70 1.42
N LYS A 808 24.04 17.86 1.06
CA LYS A 808 22.98 17.39 1.96
C LYS A 808 23.60 16.73 3.19
N TRP A 809 24.53 15.79 2.97
CA TRP A 809 25.21 15.05 4.03
C TRP A 809 26.09 15.96 4.91
N MET A 810 26.90 16.84 4.30
CA MET A 810 27.82 17.72 5.03
C MET A 810 27.10 18.73 5.93
N LYS A 811 25.87 19.12 5.58
CA LYS A 811 25.09 20.12 6.32
C LYS A 811 24.63 19.63 7.70
N ASP A 812 24.18 18.37 7.80
CA ASP A 812 23.73 17.76 9.07
C ASP A 812 23.91 16.24 9.04
N THR A 813 25.10 15.75 9.42
CA THR A 813 25.47 14.34 9.33
C THR A 813 24.77 13.51 10.42
N ARG A 814 24.84 13.96 11.68
CA ARG A 814 24.24 13.25 12.83
C ARG A 814 22.72 13.39 12.88
N GLY A 815 22.15 14.44 12.29
CA GLY A 815 20.69 14.53 12.10
C GLY A 815 20.14 13.49 11.12
N MET A 816 20.96 12.97 10.19
CA MET A 816 20.55 11.88 9.28
C MET A 816 20.84 10.49 9.82
N ILE A 817 22.03 10.27 10.37
CA ILE A 817 22.42 8.99 10.98
C ILE A 817 22.97 9.29 12.38
N PRO A 818 22.18 9.10 13.44
CA PRO A 818 22.60 9.45 14.81
C PRO A 818 23.88 8.75 15.28
N TRP A 819 24.12 7.51 14.81
CA TRP A 819 25.28 6.70 15.18
C TRP A 819 26.47 6.78 14.20
N THR A 820 26.50 7.79 13.32
CA THR A 820 27.64 7.97 12.42
C THR A 820 28.89 8.49 13.16
N ARG A 821 30.07 7.97 12.80
CA ARG A 821 31.36 8.47 13.33
C ARG A 821 31.69 9.89 12.84
N MET A 822 31.12 10.32 11.72
CA MET A 822 31.37 11.64 11.18
C MET A 822 30.73 12.71 12.07
N PRO A 823 31.46 13.72 12.56
CA PRO A 823 30.88 14.76 13.40
C PRO A 823 30.01 15.72 12.59
N ASN A 824 29.17 16.48 13.30
CA ASN A 824 28.56 17.69 12.75
C ASN A 824 29.60 18.80 12.75
N HIS A 825 29.97 19.27 11.57
CA HIS A 825 31.01 20.29 11.42
C HIS A 825 30.46 21.71 11.49
N TRP A 826 29.16 21.87 11.28
CA TRP A 826 28.47 23.16 11.29
C TRP A 826 27.49 23.20 12.46
N ARG A 827 27.39 24.35 13.12
CA ARG A 827 26.45 24.54 14.23
C ARG A 827 25.12 25.05 13.69
N LYS A 828 24.02 24.40 14.07
CA LYS A 828 22.68 24.88 13.73
C LYS A 828 22.30 26.07 14.62
N ALA A 829 21.89 27.18 14.02
CA ALA A 829 21.43 28.40 14.69
C ALA A 829 20.10 28.86 14.07
N GLY A 830 18.98 28.44 14.68
CA GLY A 830 17.65 28.56 14.05
C GLY A 830 17.57 27.71 12.77
N ASP A 831 17.16 28.33 11.67
CA ASP A 831 17.06 27.68 10.34
C ASP A 831 18.36 27.75 9.52
N LYS A 832 19.42 28.37 10.05
CA LYS A 832 20.71 28.53 9.37
C LYS A 832 21.80 27.72 10.04
N TYR A 833 22.86 27.44 9.28
CA TYR A 833 24.08 26.82 9.78
C TYR A 833 25.19 27.88 9.83
N VAL A 834 25.96 27.86 10.91
CA VAL A 834 27.04 28.81 11.16
C VAL A 834 28.34 28.07 11.46
N ILE A 835 29.45 28.76 11.21
CA ILE A 835 30.80 28.28 11.46
C ILE A 835 31.01 28.20 13.00
N PRO A 836 31.45 27.05 13.55
CA PRO A 836 31.80 26.95 14.96
C PRO A 836 33.01 27.82 15.30
N ALA A 837 33.10 28.32 16.54
CA ALA A 837 34.20 29.17 17.00
C ALA A 837 35.60 28.55 16.79
N LYS A 838 35.72 27.21 16.86
CA LYS A 838 36.98 26.50 16.58
C LYS A 838 37.47 26.61 15.13
N PHE A 839 36.63 27.10 14.22
CA PHE A 839 36.92 27.26 12.80
C PHE A 839 36.72 28.72 12.35
N SER A 840 36.87 29.70 13.23
CA SER A 840 36.63 31.13 12.97
C SER A 840 37.33 31.66 11.72
N ASP A 841 38.51 31.15 11.40
CA ASP A 841 39.33 31.61 10.27
C ASP A 841 38.67 31.31 8.90
N LEU A 842 37.66 30.43 8.88
CA LEU A 842 36.83 30.21 7.70
C LEU A 842 35.84 31.37 7.43
N GLU A 843 35.59 32.27 8.39
CA GLU A 843 34.74 33.45 8.18
C GLU A 843 35.32 34.42 7.14
N ASP A 844 36.65 34.46 7.02
CA ASP A 844 37.36 35.31 6.05
C ASP A 844 37.39 34.70 4.63
N LEU A 845 37.00 33.43 4.49
CA LEU A 845 36.95 32.68 3.23
C LEU A 845 35.51 32.63 2.71
N GLU A 846 35.25 33.00 1.46
CA GLU A 846 33.90 32.96 0.84
C GLU A 846 32.81 33.67 1.68
N ASP A 847 33.15 34.81 2.27
CA ASP A 847 32.26 35.64 3.11
C ASP A 847 31.61 34.89 4.29
N GLY A 848 32.26 33.81 4.79
CA GLY A 848 31.74 32.98 5.88
C GLY A 848 30.49 32.17 5.53
N ASN A 849 30.20 31.99 4.23
CA ASN A 849 29.01 31.27 3.78
C ASN A 849 29.21 29.75 3.85
N VAL A 850 28.58 29.11 4.84
CA VAL A 850 28.62 27.65 5.03
C VAL A 850 28.18 26.86 3.78
N ASP A 851 27.16 27.32 3.05
CA ASP A 851 26.70 26.61 1.85
C ASP A 851 27.74 26.71 0.72
N SER A 852 28.51 27.82 0.63
CA SER A 852 29.65 27.95 -0.29
C SER A 852 30.79 27.02 0.12
N HIS A 853 31.18 26.98 1.40
CA HIS A 853 32.21 26.06 1.90
C HIS A 853 31.87 24.60 1.60
N ILE A 854 30.64 24.20 1.90
CA ILE A 854 30.13 22.85 1.60
C ILE A 854 30.22 22.54 0.11
N LYS A 855 29.90 23.51 -0.75
CA LYS A 855 30.00 23.37 -2.21
C LYS A 855 31.46 23.13 -2.65
N HIS A 856 32.41 23.90 -2.13
CA HIS A 856 33.84 23.73 -2.46
C HIS A 856 34.39 22.38 -2.01
N ILE A 857 34.05 21.95 -0.78
CA ILE A 857 34.35 20.59 -0.28
C ILE A 857 33.75 19.54 -1.23
N GLY A 858 32.49 19.72 -1.66
CA GLY A 858 31.83 18.81 -2.58
C GLY A 858 32.50 18.73 -3.96
N ASP A 859 32.87 19.86 -4.53
CA ASP A 859 33.59 19.93 -5.82
C ASP A 859 34.97 19.25 -5.73
N MET A 860 35.66 19.42 -4.59
CA MET A 860 36.92 18.72 -4.31
C MET A 860 36.71 17.21 -4.29
N ILE A 861 35.78 16.71 -3.46
CA ILE A 861 35.49 15.27 -3.35
C ILE A 861 35.13 14.67 -4.71
N LEU A 862 34.31 15.35 -5.52
CA LEU A 862 33.92 14.84 -6.84
C LEU A 862 35.08 14.80 -7.85
N SER A 863 36.08 15.66 -7.67
CA SER A 863 37.22 15.79 -8.58
C SER A 863 38.47 15.02 -8.14
N TYR A 864 38.44 14.38 -6.96
CA TYR A 864 39.58 13.72 -6.35
C TYR A 864 40.30 12.73 -7.27
N ASN A 865 39.55 11.97 -8.09
CA ASN A 865 40.12 10.96 -9.00
C ASN A 865 40.43 11.48 -10.42
N THR A 866 40.09 12.73 -10.73
CA THR A 866 40.12 13.27 -12.11
C THR A 866 40.94 14.56 -12.25
N ALA A 867 41.29 15.21 -11.15
CA ALA A 867 42.10 16.42 -11.16
C ALA A 867 43.60 16.10 -11.24
N GLU A 868 44.11 15.96 -12.47
CA GLU A 868 45.53 15.62 -12.73
C GLU A 868 46.55 16.70 -12.32
N ASP A 869 46.12 17.96 -12.15
CA ASP A 869 46.99 19.13 -11.89
C ASP A 869 46.87 19.71 -10.46
N ILE A 870 46.31 18.94 -9.52
CA ILE A 870 46.13 19.34 -8.12
C ILE A 870 46.76 18.25 -7.26
N ASP A 871 47.82 18.64 -6.56
CA ASP A 871 48.40 17.80 -5.54
C ASP A 871 47.57 17.93 -4.26
N PHE A 872 46.81 16.88 -3.95
CA PHE A 872 45.98 16.82 -2.75
C PHE A 872 46.81 16.54 -1.49
N GLU A 873 48.07 16.12 -1.62
CA GLU A 873 49.00 15.81 -0.52
C GLU A 873 49.93 17.00 -0.19
N ALA A 874 50.25 17.88 -1.15
CA ALA A 874 51.27 18.95 -0.98
C ALA A 874 50.85 20.21 -0.21
N THR A 875 49.67 20.27 0.40
CA THR A 875 49.26 21.36 1.31
C THR A 875 49.18 20.93 2.78
N LEU A 876 49.91 19.88 3.14
CA LEU A 876 50.19 19.51 4.53
C LEU A 876 51.39 20.31 5.06
N GLY A 877 51.11 21.48 5.64
CA GLY A 877 52.09 22.26 6.37
C GLY A 877 52.55 21.50 7.60
N GLY A 878 53.83 21.11 7.62
CA GLY A 878 54.45 20.36 8.71
C GLY A 878 54.38 21.08 10.05
N GLY A 879 53.83 20.37 11.03
CA GLY A 879 54.05 20.61 12.45
C GLY A 879 54.17 19.23 13.10
N ASP A 880 55.35 18.93 13.65
CA ASP A 880 55.64 17.71 14.39
C ASP A 880 54.49 17.35 15.35
N SER A 881 53.96 16.14 15.22
CA SER A 881 53.21 15.50 16.30
C SER A 881 53.99 14.28 16.73
N ASP A 882 54.58 14.39 17.92
CA ASP A 882 55.23 13.30 18.64
C ASP A 882 54.29 12.09 18.73
N GLU A 883 54.82 10.92 18.37
CA GLU A 883 54.19 9.62 18.57
C GLU A 883 54.21 9.29 20.07
N GLU A 884 53.09 9.47 20.76
CA GLU A 884 52.81 8.77 22.02
C GLU A 884 51.82 7.63 21.74
N ASP A 885 52.36 6.40 21.79
CA ASP A 885 51.61 5.14 21.87
C ASP A 885 50.79 5.11 23.17
N GLU A 886 49.49 5.43 23.10
CA GLU A 886 48.54 5.04 24.13
C GLU A 886 47.81 3.76 23.72
N SER A 887 48.10 2.71 24.48
CA SER A 887 47.44 1.41 24.47
C SER A 887 45.96 1.54 24.82
N ASP A 888 45.11 0.95 23.98
CA ASP A 888 43.67 0.71 24.22
C ASP A 888 43.45 -0.13 25.49
N GLU A 889 43.29 0.51 26.66
CA GLU A 889 42.62 -0.06 27.82
C GLU A 889 41.64 0.99 28.41
N ASP A 890 40.39 0.55 28.59
CA ASP A 890 39.33 1.11 29.44
C ASP A 890 38.55 2.36 28.99
N GLU A 891 37.48 2.15 28.20
CA GLU A 891 36.28 3.02 28.25
C GLU A 891 35.23 2.34 29.14
N GLU A 892 35.21 2.72 30.42
CA GLU A 892 34.06 2.53 31.31
C GLU A 892 32.93 3.49 30.90
N GLU A 893 31.71 2.96 30.94
CA GLU A 893 30.47 3.61 30.57
C GLU A 893 30.15 4.78 31.53
N GLU A 894 30.11 6.01 31.02
CA GLU A 894 29.36 7.09 31.66
C GLU A 894 27.86 6.88 31.38
N GLU A 895 27.14 6.45 32.41
CA GLU A 895 25.68 6.54 32.49
C GLU A 895 25.27 8.02 32.58
N ASP A 896 24.78 8.59 31.47
CA ASP A 896 24.06 9.85 31.49
C ASP A 896 22.65 9.64 32.05
N GLU A 897 22.46 10.05 33.31
CA GLU A 897 21.17 10.43 33.88
C GLU A 897 20.69 11.77 33.25
N ASP A 898 19.37 11.82 33.02
CA ASP A 898 18.50 12.99 32.89
C ASP A 898 18.17 13.64 31.52
N GLU A 899 16.83 13.75 31.34
CA GLU A 899 15.96 14.46 30.37
C GLU A 899 15.53 13.80 29.04
#